data_AF-A0A3M0G5N6-F1
#
_entry.id   AF-A0A3M0G5N6-F1
#
_cell.length_a   1.000
_cell.length_b   1.000
_cell.length_c   1.000
_cell.angle_alpha   90.00
_cell.angle_beta   90.00
_cell.angle_gamma   90.00
#
_symmetry.space_group_name_H-M   'P 1'
#
loop_
_entity.id
_entity.type
_entity.pdbx_description
1 polymer ?
#
loop_
_entity_poly.entity_id
_entity_poly.type
_entity_poly.pdbx_seq_one_letter_code
_entity_poly.pdbx_strand_id
1 'polypeptide(L)'
;MKIIRTYKRISLLYVLLAIVSCEDNLQEFPLLTTVPCEDTDVVVDPLIISDFECQANIEIANVTTVRNPTETGINTSLFVGQFIDGQSATDGITINYGTINLSENALFKFKVKSDVTGALVVRLLGGNGATAVISSTVFGGDAWTQQELDFSDFEDGDFDQIMIIFNEGVETNGDDIYFIDDILFDKAIDPCEDVQPDLSIINDFECQQNYLLGDPSQGESAVVVVPNPSASGINVSPFVGEYIDNGTEPFDNLLIDFQEVVDLMENSQFSIKVRSGIAGQVIAKLEGGLMPLERTATIQQTNQWSELTFDFRDAQGAENTRLVLFFNAGATNGTETDSYFIDDLRFIPFAEECEGVTPDLSIISDFECQQNYQLDAVPAVDNPNMTALNMSAMVGRYVDNGTEPFDSIIINFGGPIDLSENAQLNIKVLSSMQAPLLAKLEGGTGAPTEIATTINVVDEWSNYTFDFSSAIDDGNTVLVLFFNAGQSDGTTEDIYFIDDLQFQNAGCNQIVENCDGVDEDLSIINDFDCQQNFPFANAGDIPTVQNPMVTCDNRSSNVGQYTDNGTDPFDNTLINFGAPIDLSVNNQFKIKVLSTEAGPILAKLEGGTPVEIFADITVLNEWVEYTFDFSGAEGNGNTALVLFFNATETDGTPQDLYYIDDLRFEAQ
;
A
#
# COMPACT_ATOMS: atom_id res chain seq x y z
N MET A 1 73.14 -6.45 -18.64
CA MET A 1 73.32 -7.91 -18.81
C MET A 1 72.39 -8.36 -19.94
N LYS A 2 72.97 -8.95 -21.02
CA LYS A 2 72.37 -9.77 -22.12
C LYS A 2 70.94 -9.44 -22.61
N ILE A 3 70.70 -8.88 -23.81
CA ILE A 3 70.81 -9.44 -25.20
C ILE A 3 69.77 -10.55 -25.54
N ILE A 4 69.12 -10.41 -26.73
CA ILE A 4 68.30 -11.38 -27.56
C ILE A 4 66.80 -11.49 -27.16
N ARG A 5 65.76 -11.45 -28.01
CA ARG A 5 65.45 -11.42 -29.48
C ARG A 5 63.98 -10.93 -29.59
N THR A 6 63.56 -9.93 -30.36
CA THR A 6 63.35 -9.84 -31.82
C THR A 6 62.34 -10.82 -32.43
N TYR A 7 61.11 -10.34 -32.71
CA TYR A 7 60.36 -10.56 -33.97
C TYR A 7 59.95 -9.17 -34.47
N LYS A 8 60.75 -8.57 -35.37
CA LYS A 8 60.51 -8.42 -36.82
C LYS A 8 59.22 -7.62 -37.12
N ARG A 9 59.31 -6.31 -37.38
CA ARG A 9 59.90 -5.57 -38.54
C ARG A 9 58.95 -5.54 -39.73
N ILE A 10 58.39 -4.37 -40.05
CA ILE A 10 58.91 -3.35 -40.99
C ILE A 10 58.25 -3.52 -42.36
N SER A 11 57.88 -2.37 -42.93
CA SER A 11 57.53 -2.16 -44.33
C SER A 11 56.13 -2.67 -44.69
N LEU A 12 55.30 -1.93 -45.43
CA LEU A 12 55.70 -1.21 -46.61
C LEU A 12 54.57 -0.26 -47.00
N LEU A 13 54.92 1.02 -46.94
CA LEU A 13 54.50 2.06 -47.87
C LEU A 13 54.79 1.56 -49.31
N TYR A 14 53.99 0.63 -49.83
CA TYR A 14 53.88 0.17 -51.23
C TYR A 14 52.64 -0.73 -51.33
N VAL A 15 51.45 -0.16 -51.13
CA VAL A 15 50.23 -0.58 -51.84
C VAL A 15 49.42 0.68 -52.18
N LEU A 16 50.12 1.71 -52.67
CA LEU A 16 49.57 2.70 -53.60
C LEU A 16 50.29 2.41 -54.92
N LEU A 17 49.54 2.03 -55.96
CA LEU A 17 49.97 1.46 -57.25
C LEU A 17 50.32 -0.05 -57.25
N ALA A 18 49.30 -0.92 -57.27
CA ALA A 18 49.27 -2.16 -58.07
C ALA A 18 47.93 -2.92 -57.96
N ILE A 19 46.79 -2.25 -58.21
CA ILE A 19 45.58 -2.92 -58.72
C ILE A 19 44.80 -1.94 -59.61
N VAL A 20 45.42 -1.59 -60.74
CA VAL A 20 44.71 -1.24 -61.97
C VAL A 20 44.71 -2.51 -62.80
N SER A 21 43.72 -3.38 -62.59
CA SER A 21 43.19 -4.33 -63.58
C SER A 21 42.16 -5.27 -62.93
N CYS A 22 41.01 -4.71 -62.59
CA CYS A 22 39.71 -5.37 -62.74
C CYS A 22 38.71 -4.22 -62.83
N GLU A 23 38.42 -3.80 -64.07
CA GLU A 23 37.11 -3.23 -64.37
C GLU A 23 36.08 -4.35 -64.19
N ASP A 24 35.79 -4.71 -62.95
CA ASP A 24 34.50 -5.33 -62.67
C ASP A 24 33.53 -4.15 -62.61
N ASN A 25 32.75 -4.02 -63.69
CA ASN A 25 31.54 -3.22 -63.71
C ASN A 25 30.89 -3.33 -62.34
N LEU A 26 30.76 -2.21 -61.62
CA LEU A 26 29.68 -2.09 -60.66
C LEU A 26 28.42 -2.42 -61.45
N GLN A 27 27.90 -3.63 -61.27
CA GLN A 27 26.58 -3.97 -61.73
C GLN A 27 25.69 -2.91 -61.09
N GLU A 28 25.15 -2.00 -61.90
CA GLU A 28 24.01 -1.19 -61.49
C GLU A 28 22.98 -2.20 -61.02
N PHE A 29 22.80 -2.31 -59.71
CA PHE A 29 21.67 -3.02 -59.17
C PHE A 29 20.45 -2.32 -59.76
N PRO A 30 19.55 -3.05 -60.44
CA PRO A 30 18.32 -2.43 -60.91
C PRO A 30 17.65 -1.79 -59.70
N LEU A 31 17.37 -0.50 -59.78
CA LEU A 31 16.45 0.16 -58.84
C LEU A 31 15.18 -0.69 -58.84
N LEU A 32 14.90 -1.36 -57.72
CA LEU A 32 13.63 -2.04 -57.52
C LEU A 32 12.57 -0.96 -57.56
N THR A 33 11.89 -0.82 -58.70
CA THR A 33 10.67 -0.04 -58.82
C THR A 33 9.58 -0.86 -58.16
N THR A 34 9.49 -0.78 -56.83
CA THR A 34 8.33 -1.30 -56.10
C THR A 34 7.12 -0.48 -56.55
N VAL A 35 6.14 -1.14 -57.14
CA VAL A 35 4.84 -0.53 -57.46
C VAL A 35 3.91 -0.69 -56.26
N PRO A 36 2.93 0.21 -56.05
CA PRO A 36 2.01 0.15 -54.91
C PRO A 36 1.27 -1.17 -54.76
N CYS A 37 1.00 -1.88 -55.86
CA CYS A 37 0.40 -3.20 -55.83
C CYS A 37 1.09 -4.15 -56.82
N GLU A 38 1.55 -5.29 -56.32
CA GLU A 38 2.07 -6.41 -57.13
C GLU A 38 1.13 -7.62 -57.15
N ASP A 39 0.09 -7.64 -56.30
CA ASP A 39 -0.89 -8.72 -56.24
C ASP A 39 -2.02 -8.51 -57.27
N THR A 40 -2.29 -9.56 -58.05
CA THR A 40 -3.34 -9.54 -59.07
C THR A 40 -4.65 -10.21 -58.62
N ASP A 41 -4.66 -10.84 -57.44
CA ASP A 41 -5.78 -11.66 -56.94
C ASP A 41 -6.55 -10.98 -55.78
N VAL A 42 -6.50 -9.65 -55.71
CA VAL A 42 -7.14 -8.84 -54.67
C VAL A 42 -8.67 -8.85 -54.84
N VAL A 43 -9.39 -9.28 -53.79
CA VAL A 43 -10.85 -9.24 -53.74
C VAL A 43 -11.27 -7.83 -53.30
N VAL A 44 -11.96 -7.10 -54.17
CA VAL A 44 -12.41 -5.74 -53.89
C VAL A 44 -13.46 -5.74 -52.77
N ASP A 45 -13.12 -5.13 -51.65
CA ASP A 45 -14.06 -4.71 -50.61
C ASP A 45 -14.58 -3.29 -50.93
N PRO A 46 -15.88 -3.10 -51.20
CA PRO A 46 -16.42 -1.78 -51.56
C PRO A 46 -16.41 -0.76 -50.41
N LEU A 47 -16.19 -1.17 -49.16
CA LEU A 47 -16.13 -0.27 -48.01
C LEU A 47 -14.74 0.37 -47.83
N ILE A 48 -13.70 -0.22 -48.44
CA ILE A 48 -12.36 0.37 -48.47
C ILE A 48 -12.32 1.44 -49.56
N ILE A 49 -11.96 2.66 -49.19
CA ILE A 49 -11.76 3.76 -50.12
C ILE A 49 -10.35 3.65 -50.71
N SER A 50 -9.34 3.61 -49.85
CA SER A 50 -7.95 3.42 -50.24
C SER A 50 -7.08 2.92 -49.09
N ASP A 51 -6.32 1.87 -49.35
CA ASP A 51 -5.13 1.43 -48.58
C ASP A 51 -3.82 1.93 -49.24
N PHE A 52 -3.93 2.75 -50.29
CA PHE A 52 -2.82 3.21 -51.15
C PHE A 52 -1.89 2.12 -51.71
N GLU A 53 -2.32 0.86 -51.64
CA GLU A 53 -1.63 -0.32 -52.13
C GLU A 53 -2.51 -1.01 -53.18
N CYS A 54 -3.13 -2.13 -52.81
CA CYS A 54 -3.86 -3.01 -53.70
C CYS A 54 -5.36 -2.73 -53.73
N GLN A 55 -5.91 -2.06 -52.73
CA GLN A 55 -7.31 -1.63 -52.65
C GLN A 55 -7.43 -0.10 -52.64
N ALA A 56 -7.12 0.53 -53.78
CA ALA A 56 -7.41 1.94 -54.05
C ALA A 56 -8.66 2.10 -54.93
N ASN A 57 -9.84 1.85 -54.33
CA ASN A 57 -11.12 1.78 -55.05
C ASN A 57 -11.59 3.14 -55.58
N ILE A 58 -11.25 4.22 -54.88
CA ILE A 58 -11.61 5.59 -55.26
C ILE A 58 -10.34 6.43 -55.39
N GLU A 59 -10.21 7.16 -56.50
CA GLU A 59 -9.12 8.12 -56.70
C GLU A 59 -9.34 9.34 -55.80
N ILE A 60 -8.33 9.67 -54.99
CA ILE A 60 -8.37 10.78 -54.05
C ILE A 60 -7.58 11.95 -54.62
N ALA A 61 -8.27 13.05 -54.92
CA ALA A 61 -7.61 14.25 -55.44
C ALA A 61 -6.68 14.89 -54.39
N ASN A 62 -5.57 15.47 -54.85
CA ASN A 62 -4.56 16.14 -54.02
C ASN A 62 -3.85 15.25 -52.98
N VAL A 63 -3.97 13.93 -53.08
CA VAL A 63 -3.21 12.98 -52.28
C VAL A 63 -2.29 12.18 -53.21
N THR A 64 -1.00 12.13 -52.88
CA THR A 64 -0.01 11.38 -53.68
C THR A 64 0.40 10.12 -52.94
N THR A 65 0.32 8.96 -53.58
CA THR A 65 0.87 7.71 -53.04
C THR A 65 2.39 7.79 -52.95
N VAL A 66 2.94 7.60 -51.76
CA VAL A 66 4.38 7.61 -51.47
C VAL A 66 4.77 6.37 -50.66
N ARG A 67 6.07 6.10 -50.53
CA ARG A 67 6.54 5.07 -49.61
C ARG A 67 6.23 5.48 -48.17
N ASN A 68 5.72 4.54 -47.38
CA ASN A 68 5.45 4.78 -45.96
C ASN A 68 6.73 5.27 -45.27
N PRO A 69 6.74 6.47 -44.67
CA PRO A 69 7.93 6.99 -43.99
C PRO A 69 8.35 6.13 -42.79
N THR A 70 7.41 5.39 -42.20
CA THR A 70 7.64 4.49 -41.06
C THR A 70 6.64 3.32 -41.07
N GLU A 71 7.10 2.16 -41.53
CA GLU A 71 6.36 0.88 -41.57
C GLU A 71 6.30 0.21 -40.17
N THR A 72 5.81 0.92 -39.15
CA THR A 72 5.84 0.49 -37.74
C THR A 72 4.56 0.85 -36.99
N GLY A 73 4.26 0.11 -35.93
CA GLY A 73 3.11 0.37 -35.06
C GLY A 73 1.82 -0.17 -35.68
N ILE A 74 0.76 0.63 -35.65
CA ILE A 74 -0.56 0.22 -36.18
C ILE A 74 -0.63 0.23 -37.72
N ASN A 75 0.34 0.84 -38.39
CA ASN A 75 0.43 0.87 -39.86
C ASN A 75 1.75 0.24 -40.31
N THR A 76 1.65 -0.85 -41.07
CA THR A 76 2.80 -1.58 -41.64
C THR A 76 2.78 -1.62 -43.17
N SER A 77 1.91 -0.84 -43.81
CA SER A 77 1.78 -0.76 -45.27
C SER A 77 3.06 -0.21 -45.88
N LEU A 78 3.44 -0.67 -47.08
CA LEU A 78 4.62 -0.20 -47.80
C LEU A 78 4.39 1.17 -48.45
N PHE A 79 3.15 1.47 -48.80
CA PHE A 79 2.71 2.72 -49.42
C PHE A 79 1.58 3.36 -48.63
N VAL A 80 1.53 4.69 -48.65
CA VAL A 80 0.53 5.51 -47.97
C VAL A 80 0.21 6.73 -48.81
N GLY A 81 -0.91 7.39 -48.54
CA GLY A 81 -1.24 8.69 -49.12
C GLY A 81 -0.51 9.80 -48.41
N GLN A 82 0.09 10.73 -49.17
CA GLN A 82 0.63 11.98 -48.64
C GLN A 82 -0.26 13.14 -49.10
N PHE A 83 -0.80 13.88 -48.13
CA PHE A 83 -1.50 15.14 -48.32
C PHE A 83 -0.62 16.27 -47.78
N ILE A 84 -0.55 17.39 -48.52
CA ILE A 84 0.09 18.62 -48.07
C ILE A 84 -1.04 19.62 -47.85
N ASP A 85 -1.22 20.02 -46.61
CA ASP A 85 -2.23 21.01 -46.26
C ASP A 85 -1.85 22.38 -46.84
N GLY A 86 -2.84 23.05 -47.41
CA GLY A 86 -2.63 24.33 -48.07
C GLY A 86 -2.63 25.50 -47.08
N GLN A 87 -2.70 26.73 -47.60
CA GLN A 87 -2.65 27.92 -46.74
C GLN A 87 -3.97 28.26 -46.07
N SER A 88 -5.11 27.79 -46.61
CA SER A 88 -6.43 28.19 -46.13
C SER A 88 -6.90 27.33 -44.97
N ALA A 89 -7.61 27.94 -44.03
CA ALA A 89 -8.13 27.31 -42.82
C ALA A 89 -9.17 26.20 -43.05
N THR A 90 -9.51 25.91 -44.30
CA THR A 90 -10.46 24.84 -44.69
C THR A 90 -9.91 23.96 -45.81
N ASP A 91 -8.60 24.00 -46.03
CA ASP A 91 -7.96 23.12 -47.01
C ASP A 91 -8.10 21.67 -46.52
N GLY A 92 -8.36 20.76 -47.45
CA GLY A 92 -8.71 19.39 -47.08
C GLY A 92 -8.86 18.47 -48.29
N ILE A 93 -9.08 17.21 -47.99
CA ILE A 93 -9.25 16.13 -48.95
C ILE A 93 -10.73 16.00 -49.25
N THR A 94 -11.10 15.95 -50.52
CA THR A 94 -12.47 15.65 -50.96
C THR A 94 -12.51 14.32 -51.71
N ILE A 95 -13.34 13.41 -51.24
CA ILE A 95 -13.52 12.07 -51.78
C ILE A 95 -14.95 11.98 -52.33
N ASN A 96 -15.08 11.73 -53.63
CA ASN A 96 -16.36 11.46 -54.26
C ASN A 96 -16.67 9.97 -54.10
N TYR A 97 -17.40 9.61 -53.05
CA TYR A 97 -17.67 8.21 -52.70
C TYR A 97 -18.82 7.62 -53.54
N GLY A 98 -19.78 8.46 -53.95
CA GLY A 98 -21.10 7.99 -54.36
C GLY A 98 -21.96 7.73 -53.12
N THR A 99 -23.12 7.08 -53.26
CA THR A 99 -24.06 6.89 -52.14
C THR A 99 -23.41 6.23 -50.93
N ILE A 100 -23.38 6.93 -49.79
CA ILE A 100 -22.89 6.43 -48.51
C ILE A 100 -24.08 5.85 -47.74
N ASN A 101 -24.04 4.57 -47.40
CA ASN A 101 -25.08 3.92 -46.59
C ASN A 101 -24.60 3.77 -45.14
N LEU A 102 -25.12 4.62 -44.26
CA LEU A 102 -24.78 4.64 -42.84
C LEU A 102 -25.66 3.70 -41.99
N SER A 103 -26.72 3.09 -42.53
CA SER A 103 -27.58 2.18 -41.75
C SER A 103 -26.92 0.86 -41.34
N GLU A 104 -25.79 0.53 -41.98
CA GLU A 104 -25.04 -0.70 -41.71
C GLU A 104 -23.56 -0.41 -41.39
N ASN A 105 -22.95 0.59 -42.04
CA ASN A 105 -21.53 0.90 -41.90
C ASN A 105 -21.32 2.40 -41.67
N ALA A 106 -21.59 2.85 -40.44
CA ALA A 106 -21.49 4.26 -40.08
C ALA A 106 -20.13 4.70 -39.52
N LEU A 107 -19.23 3.75 -39.23
CA LEU A 107 -17.95 4.04 -38.60
C LEU A 107 -16.90 4.35 -39.67
N PHE A 108 -16.55 5.63 -39.82
CA PHE A 108 -15.51 6.06 -40.75
C PHE A 108 -14.14 5.97 -40.08
N LYS A 109 -13.24 5.19 -40.68
CA LYS A 109 -11.89 4.93 -40.15
C LYS A 109 -10.82 5.34 -41.15
N PHE A 110 -9.73 5.88 -40.62
CA PHE A 110 -8.47 6.00 -41.35
C PHE A 110 -7.31 6.14 -40.38
N LYS A 111 -6.12 5.73 -40.83
CA LYS A 111 -4.88 5.96 -40.09
C LYS A 111 -4.26 7.26 -40.55
N VAL A 112 -3.68 8.01 -39.62
CA VAL A 112 -2.99 9.27 -39.90
C VAL A 112 -1.72 9.40 -39.08
N LYS A 113 -0.68 9.96 -39.71
CA LYS A 113 0.58 10.33 -39.10
C LYS A 113 0.96 11.74 -39.54
N SER A 114 1.28 12.59 -38.57
CA SER A 114 1.80 13.94 -38.78
C SER A 114 2.68 14.35 -37.58
N ASP A 115 3.54 15.34 -37.78
CA ASP A 115 4.22 16.07 -36.70
C ASP A 115 3.36 17.21 -36.15
N VAL A 116 2.25 17.55 -36.81
CA VAL A 116 1.35 18.65 -36.46
C VAL A 116 0.20 18.16 -35.57
N THR A 117 -0.02 18.85 -34.44
CA THR A 117 -1.21 18.68 -33.61
C THR A 117 -2.27 19.71 -34.00
N GLY A 118 -3.49 19.27 -34.31
CA GLY A 118 -4.58 20.18 -34.60
C GLY A 118 -5.94 19.52 -34.78
N ALA A 119 -6.97 20.37 -34.94
CA ALA A 119 -8.35 19.95 -35.08
C ALA A 119 -8.56 19.20 -36.40
N LEU A 120 -9.12 18.01 -36.32
CA LEU A 120 -9.59 17.25 -37.46
C LEU A 120 -11.09 17.41 -37.57
N VAL A 121 -11.60 17.68 -38.77
CA VAL A 121 -13.03 17.65 -39.04
C VAL A 121 -13.29 16.81 -40.27
N VAL A 122 -14.19 15.85 -40.13
CA VAL A 122 -14.71 15.06 -41.24
C VAL A 122 -16.16 15.44 -41.48
N ARG A 123 -16.47 15.75 -42.73
CA ARG A 123 -17.82 16.11 -43.17
C ARG A 123 -18.32 15.13 -44.22
N LEU A 124 -19.54 14.63 -44.05
CA LEU A 124 -20.27 13.97 -45.12
C LEU A 124 -21.18 15.01 -45.78
N LEU A 125 -21.12 15.13 -47.10
CA LEU A 125 -21.90 16.09 -47.88
C LEU A 125 -22.83 15.34 -48.84
N GLY A 126 -24.01 15.90 -49.08
CA GLY A 126 -25.04 15.29 -49.91
C GLY A 126 -25.66 16.22 -50.96
N GLY A 127 -26.26 15.63 -51.99
CA GLY A 127 -26.81 16.34 -53.16
C GLY A 127 -27.94 17.35 -52.89
N ASN A 128 -28.59 17.28 -51.72
CA ASN A 128 -29.62 18.24 -51.28
C ASN A 128 -29.13 19.28 -50.25
N GLY A 129 -27.81 19.36 -50.03
CA GLY A 129 -27.22 20.21 -48.98
C GLY A 129 -27.27 19.57 -47.59
N ALA A 130 -27.50 18.25 -47.51
CA ALA A 130 -27.34 17.48 -46.28
C ALA A 130 -25.87 17.51 -45.85
N THR A 131 -25.63 17.69 -44.56
CA THR A 131 -24.27 17.72 -43.99
C THR A 131 -24.25 16.98 -42.65
N ALA A 132 -23.34 16.03 -42.49
CA ALA A 132 -22.94 15.47 -41.20
C ALA A 132 -21.52 15.92 -40.89
N VAL A 133 -21.23 16.26 -39.64
CA VAL A 133 -19.93 16.80 -39.23
C VAL A 133 -19.52 16.18 -37.91
N ILE A 134 -18.33 15.58 -37.89
CA ILE A 134 -17.70 15.10 -36.66
C ILE A 134 -16.30 15.71 -36.58
N SER A 135 -15.94 16.17 -35.39
CA SER A 135 -14.62 16.72 -35.08
C SER A 135 -13.84 15.81 -34.14
N SER A 136 -12.54 15.70 -34.37
CA SER A 136 -11.57 15.00 -33.53
C SER A 136 -10.28 15.85 -33.45
N THR A 137 -9.20 15.30 -32.89
CA THR A 137 -7.87 15.91 -32.88
C THR A 137 -6.86 14.92 -33.45
N VAL A 138 -6.03 15.39 -34.37
CA VAL A 138 -4.79 14.70 -34.72
C VAL A 138 -3.73 15.17 -33.74
N PHE A 139 -3.13 14.24 -33.02
CA PHE A 139 -1.98 14.52 -32.15
C PHE A 139 -0.69 14.33 -32.95
N GLY A 140 0.10 15.39 -33.04
CA GLY A 140 1.42 15.36 -33.64
C GLY A 140 2.42 14.53 -32.82
N GLY A 141 3.60 14.33 -33.38
CA GLY A 141 4.66 13.51 -32.77
C GLY A 141 5.17 12.39 -33.67
N ASP A 142 4.81 12.40 -34.95
CA ASP A 142 5.29 11.44 -35.94
C ASP A 142 5.00 9.98 -35.55
N ALA A 143 3.85 9.72 -34.96
CA ALA A 143 3.35 8.37 -34.72
C ALA A 143 2.07 8.13 -35.52
N TRP A 144 1.84 6.88 -35.94
CA TRP A 144 0.57 6.50 -36.54
C TRP A 144 -0.52 6.46 -35.45
N THR A 145 -1.63 7.13 -35.72
CA THR A 145 -2.86 7.08 -34.93
C THR A 145 -4.01 6.64 -35.83
N GLN A 146 -5.05 6.02 -35.25
CA GLN A 146 -6.27 5.68 -35.98
C GLN A 146 -7.37 6.63 -35.55
N GLN A 147 -8.05 7.21 -36.53
CA GLN A 147 -9.25 8.01 -36.32
C GLN A 147 -10.45 7.10 -36.54
N GLU A 148 -11.40 7.11 -35.59
CA GLU A 148 -12.65 6.37 -35.66
C GLU A 148 -13.78 7.37 -35.39
N LEU A 149 -14.60 7.62 -36.41
CA LEU A 149 -15.61 8.67 -36.42
C LEU A 149 -16.96 8.03 -36.69
N ASP A 150 -17.82 7.96 -35.67
CA ASP A 150 -19.11 7.29 -35.74
C ASP A 150 -20.22 8.21 -36.25
N PHE A 151 -20.69 7.98 -37.47
CA PHE A 151 -21.76 8.73 -38.11
C PHE A 151 -23.16 8.10 -37.91
N SER A 152 -23.35 7.21 -36.94
CA SER A 152 -24.63 6.49 -36.74
C SER A 152 -25.82 7.43 -36.54
N ASP A 153 -25.64 8.56 -35.85
CA ASP A 153 -26.67 9.60 -35.66
C ASP A 153 -27.16 10.24 -36.97
N PHE A 154 -26.48 9.99 -38.08
CA PHE A 154 -26.80 10.51 -39.40
C PHE A 154 -27.30 9.43 -40.36
N GLU A 155 -27.76 8.26 -39.86
CA GLU A 155 -28.15 7.10 -40.67
C GLU A 155 -29.18 7.39 -41.76
N ASP A 156 -30.09 8.33 -41.53
CA ASP A 156 -31.15 8.76 -42.46
C ASP A 156 -30.67 9.75 -43.54
N GLY A 157 -29.40 10.15 -43.50
CA GLY A 157 -28.84 11.16 -44.40
C GLY A 157 -28.51 10.62 -45.79
N ASP A 158 -28.73 11.45 -46.82
CA ASP A 158 -28.36 11.16 -48.21
C ASP A 158 -27.03 11.86 -48.53
N PHE A 159 -25.91 11.14 -48.36
CA PHE A 159 -24.55 11.65 -48.56
C PHE A 159 -23.86 10.96 -49.74
N ASP A 160 -23.04 11.73 -50.48
CA ASP A 160 -22.28 11.24 -51.62
C ASP A 160 -20.80 11.63 -51.65
N GLN A 161 -20.37 12.50 -50.73
CA GLN A 161 -19.00 13.00 -50.62
C GLN A 161 -18.50 13.00 -49.18
N ILE A 162 -17.19 12.78 -49.03
CA ILE A 162 -16.48 12.86 -47.75
C ILE A 162 -15.45 13.98 -47.87
N MET A 163 -15.40 14.86 -46.88
CA MET A 163 -14.41 15.92 -46.78
C MET A 163 -13.63 15.79 -45.48
N ILE A 164 -12.32 15.60 -45.57
CA ILE A 164 -11.41 15.46 -44.42
C ILE A 164 -10.57 16.74 -44.34
N ILE A 165 -10.75 17.52 -43.29
CA ILE A 165 -10.07 18.79 -43.06
C ILE A 165 -9.13 18.62 -41.88
N PHE A 166 -7.83 18.78 -42.12
CA PHE A 166 -6.84 18.84 -41.05
C PHE A 166 -6.64 20.29 -40.62
N ASN A 167 -6.27 20.50 -39.37
CA ASN A 167 -6.10 21.83 -38.76
C ASN A 167 -7.27 22.80 -39.01
N GLU A 168 -8.52 22.31 -38.93
CA GLU A 168 -9.68 23.16 -39.26
C GLU A 168 -9.68 24.47 -38.46
N GLY A 169 -9.80 25.60 -39.17
CA GLY A 169 -9.82 26.94 -38.59
C GLY A 169 -8.43 27.59 -38.46
N VAL A 170 -7.36 26.93 -38.89
CA VAL A 170 -5.98 27.43 -38.81
C VAL A 170 -5.41 27.70 -40.20
N GLU A 171 -5.04 28.95 -40.48
CA GLU A 171 -4.27 29.28 -41.68
C GLU A 171 -2.80 28.86 -41.49
N THR A 172 -2.28 28.02 -42.37
CA THR A 172 -0.90 27.50 -42.29
C THR A 172 0.02 28.18 -43.32
N ASN A 173 1.32 27.87 -43.29
CA ASN A 173 2.26 28.26 -44.36
C ASN A 173 2.11 27.42 -45.63
N GLY A 174 1.30 26.36 -45.61
CA GLY A 174 1.11 25.43 -46.71
C GLY A 174 2.17 24.32 -46.79
N ASP A 175 2.85 24.03 -45.67
CA ASP A 175 3.94 23.04 -45.60
C ASP A 175 3.62 21.84 -44.69
N ASP A 176 2.43 21.83 -44.05
CA ASP A 176 2.06 20.76 -43.11
C ASP A 176 1.74 19.47 -43.86
N ILE A 177 2.33 18.36 -43.42
CA ILE A 177 2.22 17.07 -44.11
C ILE A 177 1.42 16.08 -43.27
N TYR A 178 0.45 15.44 -43.92
CA TYR A 178 -0.34 14.35 -43.35
C TYR A 178 -0.15 13.10 -44.20
N PHE A 179 0.38 12.04 -43.58
CA PHE A 179 0.35 10.70 -44.18
C PHE A 179 -0.91 10.01 -43.73
N ILE A 180 -1.69 9.48 -44.67
CA ILE A 180 -2.96 8.80 -44.43
C ILE A 180 -2.97 7.42 -45.06
N ASP A 181 -3.72 6.51 -44.45
CA ASP A 181 -3.82 5.14 -44.94
C ASP A 181 -5.09 4.44 -44.42
N ASP A 182 -5.40 3.27 -44.96
CA ASP A 182 -6.52 2.41 -44.55
C ASP A 182 -7.85 3.18 -44.40
N ILE A 183 -8.20 3.98 -45.41
CA ILE A 183 -9.41 4.80 -45.40
C ILE A 183 -10.60 3.90 -45.75
N LEU A 184 -11.55 3.73 -44.84
CA LEU A 184 -12.68 2.81 -45.02
C LEU A 184 -13.90 3.16 -44.15
N PHE A 185 -15.05 2.59 -44.50
CA PHE A 185 -16.21 2.47 -43.60
C PHE A 185 -16.28 1.08 -42.97
N ASP A 186 -16.74 1.01 -41.74
CA ASP A 186 -16.93 -0.22 -40.97
C ASP A 186 -18.27 -0.16 -40.21
N LYS A 187 -18.70 -1.28 -39.63
CA LYS A 187 -19.89 -1.33 -38.77
C LYS A 187 -19.66 -0.47 -37.52
N ALA A 188 -20.58 0.44 -37.23
CA ALA A 188 -20.63 1.10 -35.93
C ALA A 188 -21.15 0.11 -34.88
N ILE A 189 -20.45 0.01 -33.76
CA ILE A 189 -20.83 -0.84 -32.63
C ILE A 189 -21.30 0.11 -31.54
N ASP A 190 -22.60 0.12 -31.26
CA ASP A 190 -23.11 0.79 -30.08
C ASP A 190 -22.59 0.02 -28.85
N PRO A 191 -21.79 0.63 -27.96
CA PRO A 191 -21.26 -0.06 -26.78
C PRO A 191 -22.36 -0.53 -25.82
N CYS A 192 -23.57 0.01 -25.96
CA CYS A 192 -24.75 -0.38 -25.22
C CYS A 192 -25.66 -1.36 -26.00
N GLU A 193 -25.31 -1.72 -27.25
CA GLU A 193 -26.02 -2.76 -28.01
C GLU A 193 -26.04 -4.05 -27.17
N ASP A 194 -27.23 -4.62 -26.96
CA ASP A 194 -27.49 -5.82 -26.17
C ASP A 194 -27.29 -5.73 -24.64
N VAL A 195 -26.92 -4.58 -24.07
CA VAL A 195 -26.86 -4.42 -22.60
C VAL A 195 -28.26 -4.57 -22.01
N GLN A 196 -28.45 -5.60 -21.18
CA GLN A 196 -29.71 -5.83 -20.49
C GLN A 196 -29.80 -4.95 -19.24
N PRO A 197 -30.96 -4.34 -18.95
CA PRO A 197 -31.15 -3.57 -17.72
C PRO A 197 -30.86 -4.41 -16.46
N ASP A 198 -29.98 -3.90 -15.61
CA ASP A 198 -29.76 -4.35 -14.24
C ASP A 198 -30.46 -3.38 -13.29
N LEU A 199 -31.63 -3.75 -12.80
CA LEU A 199 -32.46 -2.89 -11.95
C LEU A 199 -31.84 -2.62 -10.56
N SER A 200 -30.74 -3.28 -10.19
CA SER A 200 -29.96 -2.89 -9.02
C SER A 200 -29.17 -1.61 -9.25
N ILE A 201 -28.85 -1.28 -10.51
CA ILE A 201 -28.19 -0.05 -10.91
C ILE A 201 -29.25 0.99 -11.26
N ILE A 202 -29.22 2.12 -10.56
CA ILE A 202 -30.08 3.25 -10.80
C ILE A 202 -29.60 4.02 -12.03
N ASN A 203 -28.33 4.42 -12.00
CA ASN A 203 -27.68 5.14 -13.08
C ASN A 203 -26.14 5.01 -12.98
N ASP A 204 -25.50 4.54 -14.05
CA ASP A 204 -24.03 4.56 -14.23
C ASP A 204 -23.58 5.61 -15.25
N PHE A 205 -24.50 6.41 -15.80
CA PHE A 205 -24.25 7.41 -16.84
C PHE A 205 -23.64 6.88 -18.14
N GLU A 206 -23.64 5.56 -18.31
CA GLU A 206 -23.29 4.85 -19.54
C GLU A 206 -24.51 4.04 -20.03
N CYS A 207 -24.44 2.71 -19.96
CA CYS A 207 -25.44 1.83 -20.53
C CYS A 207 -26.55 1.44 -19.54
N GLN A 208 -26.38 1.69 -18.24
CA GLN A 208 -27.37 1.39 -17.18
C GLN A 208 -27.98 2.68 -16.64
N GLN A 209 -28.85 3.32 -17.44
CA GLN A 209 -29.60 4.52 -17.03
C GLN A 209 -31.07 4.19 -16.75
N ASN A 210 -31.29 3.29 -15.78
CA ASN A 210 -32.56 2.60 -15.61
C ASN A 210 -33.68 3.48 -15.02
N TYR A 211 -33.33 4.57 -14.33
CA TYR A 211 -34.29 5.48 -13.70
C TYR A 211 -33.98 6.95 -13.99
N LEU A 212 -35.05 7.75 -14.08
CA LEU A 212 -34.95 9.20 -14.19
C LEU A 212 -34.42 9.79 -12.89
N LEU A 213 -33.36 10.60 -12.99
CA LEU A 213 -32.78 11.36 -11.90
C LEU A 213 -33.42 12.75 -11.83
N GLY A 214 -34.66 12.84 -11.32
CA GLY A 214 -35.43 14.08 -11.25
C GLY A 214 -36.93 13.85 -11.04
N ASP A 215 -37.71 14.94 -10.94
CA ASP A 215 -39.17 14.86 -10.82
C ASP A 215 -39.81 14.39 -12.14
N PRO A 216 -40.50 13.23 -12.17
CA PRO A 216 -41.15 12.71 -13.37
C PRO A 216 -42.19 13.66 -13.99
N SER A 217 -42.72 14.62 -13.21
CA SER A 217 -43.67 15.62 -13.71
C SER A 217 -43.03 16.71 -14.57
N GLN A 218 -41.73 16.93 -14.44
CA GLN A 218 -40.96 17.88 -15.25
C GLN A 218 -40.46 17.26 -16.56
N GLY A 219 -40.32 15.94 -16.61
CA GLY A 219 -39.93 15.20 -17.80
C GLY A 219 -38.47 15.34 -18.23
N GLU A 220 -37.66 16.09 -17.46
CA GLU A 220 -36.23 16.29 -17.68
C GLU A 220 -35.42 15.85 -16.45
N SER A 221 -34.23 15.31 -16.68
CA SER A 221 -33.30 14.95 -15.61
C SER A 221 -32.76 16.21 -14.92
N ALA A 222 -32.67 16.18 -13.59
CA ALA A 222 -31.97 17.19 -12.79
C ALA A 222 -30.45 17.05 -12.85
N VAL A 223 -29.95 15.98 -13.48
CA VAL A 223 -28.54 15.63 -13.63
C VAL A 223 -28.15 15.66 -15.10
N VAL A 224 -27.03 16.32 -15.42
CA VAL A 224 -26.49 16.41 -16.78
C VAL A 224 -25.34 15.41 -16.94
N VAL A 225 -25.34 14.61 -18.00
CA VAL A 225 -24.22 13.70 -18.29
C VAL A 225 -23.06 14.50 -18.88
N VAL A 226 -21.88 14.39 -18.27
CA VAL A 226 -20.66 15.10 -18.68
C VAL A 226 -19.46 14.15 -18.71
N PRO A 227 -18.39 14.45 -19.47
CA PRO A 227 -17.16 13.67 -19.40
C PRO A 227 -16.61 13.65 -17.97
N ASN A 228 -16.13 12.50 -17.51
CA ASN A 228 -15.58 12.35 -16.17
C ASN A 228 -14.41 13.34 -15.96
N PRO A 229 -14.53 14.32 -15.05
CA PRO A 229 -13.50 15.35 -14.88
C PRO A 229 -12.20 14.80 -14.26
N SER A 230 -12.21 13.56 -13.77
CA SER A 230 -11.08 12.92 -13.09
C SER A 230 -11.20 11.38 -13.11
N ALA A 231 -11.20 10.76 -14.29
CA ALA A 231 -11.23 9.30 -14.46
C ALA A 231 -9.96 8.64 -13.89
N SER A 232 -10.00 8.28 -12.60
CA SER A 232 -8.88 7.75 -11.83
C SER A 232 -9.36 7.17 -10.49
N GLY A 233 -8.55 6.31 -9.88
CA GLY A 233 -8.84 5.74 -8.56
C GLY A 233 -10.08 4.85 -8.60
N ILE A 234 -11.02 5.06 -7.67
CA ILE A 234 -12.25 4.25 -7.57
C ILE A 234 -13.25 4.51 -8.70
N ASN A 235 -13.10 5.61 -9.45
CA ASN A 235 -13.97 5.92 -10.58
C ASN A 235 -13.16 6.16 -11.85
N VAL A 236 -13.24 5.22 -12.79
CA VAL A 236 -12.56 5.24 -14.09
C VAL A 236 -13.54 5.32 -15.27
N SER A 237 -14.81 5.62 -15.00
CA SER A 237 -15.84 5.78 -16.03
C SER A 237 -15.50 6.91 -17.01
N PRO A 238 -15.90 6.79 -18.28
CA PRO A 238 -15.77 7.88 -19.24
C PRO A 238 -16.74 9.04 -18.97
N PHE A 239 -17.93 8.77 -18.43
CA PHE A 239 -18.97 9.77 -18.18
C PHE A 239 -19.47 9.71 -16.74
N VAL A 240 -20.00 10.84 -16.27
CA VAL A 240 -20.57 10.97 -14.92
C VAL A 240 -21.76 11.91 -14.98
N GLY A 241 -22.59 11.89 -13.95
CA GLY A 241 -23.65 12.89 -13.76
C GLY A 241 -23.13 14.12 -13.03
N GLU A 242 -23.44 15.32 -13.52
CA GLU A 242 -23.28 16.58 -12.80
C GLU A 242 -24.64 17.02 -12.24
N TYR A 243 -24.73 17.06 -10.90
CA TYR A 243 -25.86 17.64 -10.16
C TYR A 243 -25.45 19.01 -9.62
N ILE A 244 -26.24 20.04 -9.93
CA ILE A 244 -26.03 21.40 -9.43
C ILE A 244 -27.06 21.69 -8.35
N ASP A 245 -26.58 21.84 -7.13
CA ASP A 245 -27.33 22.48 -6.05
C ASP A 245 -27.20 23.99 -6.25
N ASN A 246 -28.30 24.64 -6.63
CA ASN A 246 -28.30 26.07 -6.93
C ASN A 246 -28.59 26.92 -5.67
N GLY A 247 -28.84 26.29 -4.52
CA GLY A 247 -29.11 26.94 -3.24
C GLY A 247 -30.32 27.88 -3.26
N THR A 248 -31.19 27.78 -4.27
CA THR A 248 -32.38 28.64 -4.37
C THR A 248 -33.51 28.15 -3.49
N GLU A 249 -33.51 26.87 -3.12
CA GLU A 249 -34.39 26.29 -2.13
C GLU A 249 -33.58 25.63 -0.99
N PRO A 250 -34.01 25.71 0.28
CA PRO A 250 -33.24 25.16 1.41
C PRO A 250 -33.03 23.62 1.39
N PHE A 251 -33.67 22.92 0.45
CA PHE A 251 -33.72 21.46 0.35
C PHE A 251 -33.78 21.02 -1.12
N ASP A 252 -32.89 21.58 -1.95
CA ASP A 252 -32.66 21.04 -3.28
C ASP A 252 -32.28 19.56 -3.13
N ASN A 253 -33.05 18.70 -3.80
CA ASN A 253 -32.94 17.26 -3.67
C ASN A 253 -32.89 16.61 -5.05
N LEU A 254 -32.20 15.49 -5.10
CA LEU A 254 -32.25 14.59 -6.24
C LEU A 254 -33.26 13.48 -5.94
N LEU A 255 -34.38 13.52 -6.63
CA LEU A 255 -35.45 12.52 -6.52
C LEU A 255 -35.26 11.42 -7.56
N ILE A 256 -35.39 10.18 -7.11
CA ILE A 256 -35.54 8.99 -7.94
C ILE A 256 -36.88 8.35 -7.58
N ASP A 257 -37.84 8.35 -8.50
CA ASP A 257 -39.13 7.64 -8.35
C ASP A 257 -39.09 6.31 -9.10
N PHE A 258 -39.03 5.21 -8.35
CA PHE A 258 -38.96 3.86 -8.90
C PHE A 258 -40.30 3.38 -9.48
N GLN A 259 -41.41 4.08 -9.19
CA GLN A 259 -42.79 3.74 -9.52
C GLN A 259 -43.31 2.41 -8.93
N GLU A 260 -42.41 1.56 -8.44
CA GLU A 260 -42.66 0.29 -7.79
C GLU A 260 -41.91 0.23 -6.45
N VAL A 261 -42.23 -0.77 -5.64
CA VAL A 261 -41.56 -0.98 -4.34
C VAL A 261 -40.11 -1.39 -4.58
N VAL A 262 -39.18 -0.71 -3.89
CA VAL A 262 -37.76 -1.09 -3.88
C VAL A 262 -37.60 -2.40 -3.11
N ASP A 263 -37.07 -3.44 -3.77
CA ASP A 263 -36.78 -4.72 -3.13
C ASP A 263 -35.42 -4.68 -2.41
N LEU A 264 -35.48 -4.65 -1.09
CA LEU A 264 -34.31 -4.61 -0.20
C LEU A 264 -34.00 -6.00 0.41
N MET A 265 -34.56 -7.10 -0.12
CA MET A 265 -34.29 -8.43 0.46
C MET A 265 -32.83 -8.87 0.31
N GLU A 266 -32.27 -8.67 -0.88
CA GLU A 266 -30.87 -9.00 -1.17
C GLU A 266 -30.00 -7.75 -1.20
N ASN A 267 -30.47 -6.68 -1.86
CA ASN A 267 -29.72 -5.44 -2.07
C ASN A 267 -30.22 -4.31 -1.16
N SER A 268 -29.85 -4.35 0.11
CA SER A 268 -30.33 -3.41 1.14
C SER A 268 -29.40 -2.22 1.40
N GLN A 269 -28.24 -2.15 0.75
CA GLN A 269 -27.30 -1.03 0.90
C GLN A 269 -27.29 -0.19 -0.38
N PHE A 270 -27.58 1.10 -0.27
CA PHE A 270 -27.41 2.04 -1.39
C PHE A 270 -25.96 2.51 -1.44
N SER A 271 -25.32 2.48 -2.62
CA SER A 271 -24.00 3.03 -2.89
C SER A 271 -24.06 4.11 -3.98
N ILE A 272 -23.23 5.13 -3.83
CA ILE A 272 -23.02 6.21 -4.80
C ILE A 272 -21.57 6.68 -4.75
N LYS A 273 -20.93 6.84 -5.91
CA LYS A 273 -19.66 7.55 -6.00
C LYS A 273 -19.93 9.04 -6.17
N VAL A 274 -19.25 9.85 -5.37
CA VAL A 274 -19.39 11.31 -5.39
C VAL A 274 -18.03 11.99 -5.39
N ARG A 275 -17.91 13.06 -6.18
CA ARG A 275 -16.78 13.99 -6.16
C ARG A 275 -17.35 15.40 -6.08
N SER A 276 -16.93 16.14 -5.05
CA SER A 276 -17.33 17.53 -4.85
C SER A 276 -16.15 18.40 -4.45
N GLY A 277 -16.19 19.69 -4.80
CA GLY A 277 -15.26 20.69 -4.29
C GLY A 277 -15.47 21.03 -2.82
N ILE A 278 -16.55 20.53 -2.21
CA ILE A 278 -17.01 20.86 -0.86
C ILE A 278 -17.16 19.59 -0.02
N ALA A 279 -16.65 19.62 1.22
CA ALA A 279 -16.90 18.58 2.20
C ALA A 279 -18.23 18.87 2.90
N GLY A 280 -19.05 17.84 3.12
CA GLY A 280 -20.41 18.02 3.62
C GLY A 280 -21.17 16.71 3.79
N GLN A 281 -22.33 16.80 4.45
CA GLN A 281 -23.21 15.65 4.63
C GLN A 281 -24.00 15.38 3.36
N VAL A 282 -24.17 14.09 3.05
CA VAL A 282 -25.12 13.59 2.07
C VAL A 282 -26.14 12.76 2.84
N ILE A 283 -27.42 13.09 2.69
CA ILE A 283 -28.52 12.32 3.25
C ILE A 283 -29.17 11.52 2.13
N ALA A 284 -29.28 10.22 2.31
CA ALA A 284 -30.11 9.35 1.48
C ALA A 284 -31.38 9.00 2.25
N LYS A 285 -32.54 9.24 1.63
CA LYS A 285 -33.85 8.99 2.23
C LYS A 285 -34.67 8.06 1.36
N LEU A 286 -35.09 6.93 1.92
CA LEU A 286 -36.13 6.08 1.32
C LEU A 286 -37.51 6.52 1.81
N GLU A 287 -38.45 6.72 0.89
CA GLU A 287 -39.83 7.10 1.20
C GLU A 287 -40.86 6.60 0.16
N GLY A 288 -42.12 7.03 0.29
CA GLY A 288 -43.24 6.60 -0.55
C GLY A 288 -44.06 5.44 0.04
N GLY A 289 -43.52 4.74 1.04
CA GLY A 289 -44.16 3.61 1.71
C GLY A 289 -44.70 3.93 3.11
N LEU A 290 -44.71 2.90 3.96
CA LEU A 290 -45.24 2.93 5.33
C LEU A 290 -44.27 3.56 6.34
N MET A 291 -42.96 3.41 6.11
CA MET A 291 -41.93 3.87 7.03
C MET A 291 -40.76 4.50 6.25
N PRO A 292 -40.72 5.84 6.15
CA PRO A 292 -39.58 6.51 5.57
C PRO A 292 -38.35 6.35 6.47
N LEU A 293 -37.17 6.24 5.87
CA LEU A 293 -35.91 6.02 6.56
C LEU A 293 -34.82 6.91 5.97
N GLU A 294 -34.11 7.63 6.85
CA GLU A 294 -33.00 8.51 6.49
C GLU A 294 -31.67 7.91 6.97
N ARG A 295 -30.64 8.06 6.15
CA ARG A 295 -29.25 7.70 6.43
C ARG A 295 -28.34 8.82 5.99
N THR A 296 -27.26 9.03 6.73
CA THR A 296 -26.32 10.12 6.51
C THR A 296 -24.92 9.56 6.31
N ALA A 297 -24.23 10.03 5.29
CA ALA A 297 -22.80 9.84 5.06
C ALA A 297 -22.13 11.21 4.89
N THR A 298 -20.80 11.27 4.95
CA THR A 298 -20.06 12.54 4.84
C THR A 298 -19.00 12.45 3.76
N ILE A 299 -18.96 13.46 2.89
CA ILE A 299 -17.84 13.69 1.97
C ILE A 299 -16.70 14.30 2.80
N GLN A 300 -15.66 13.52 3.09
CA GLN A 300 -14.52 13.97 3.89
C GLN A 300 -13.45 14.68 3.05
N GLN A 301 -13.23 14.23 1.81
CA GLN A 301 -12.15 14.70 0.94
C GLN A 301 -12.72 15.46 -0.26
N THR A 302 -12.26 16.71 -0.45
CA THR A 302 -12.68 17.54 -1.58
C THR A 302 -11.86 17.23 -2.83
N ASN A 303 -12.48 17.39 -4.01
CA ASN A 303 -11.87 17.14 -5.32
C ASN A 303 -11.23 15.75 -5.45
N GLN A 304 -11.83 14.76 -4.79
CA GLN A 304 -11.50 13.34 -4.90
C GLN A 304 -12.80 12.53 -4.96
N TRP A 305 -12.74 11.36 -5.60
CA TRP A 305 -13.85 10.43 -5.62
C TRP A 305 -13.96 9.73 -4.26
N SER A 306 -15.15 9.74 -3.68
CA SER A 306 -15.53 9.00 -2.48
C SER A 306 -16.70 8.08 -2.81
N GLU A 307 -16.69 6.84 -2.33
CA GLU A 307 -17.87 5.96 -2.36
C GLU A 307 -18.61 6.12 -1.03
N LEU A 308 -19.88 6.52 -1.09
CA LEU A 308 -20.74 6.65 0.08
C LEU A 308 -21.75 5.50 0.09
N THR A 309 -21.89 4.84 1.23
CA THR A 309 -22.83 3.74 1.41
C THR A 309 -23.87 4.05 2.49
N PHE A 310 -25.08 3.53 2.32
CA PHE A 310 -26.23 3.79 3.21
C PHE A 310 -26.99 2.49 3.48
N ASP A 311 -27.03 2.05 4.75
CA ASP A 311 -27.73 0.82 5.18
C ASP A 311 -29.24 1.01 5.29
N PHE A 312 -30.02 0.39 4.42
CA PHE A 312 -31.48 0.43 4.46
C PHE A 312 -32.14 -0.90 4.90
N ARG A 313 -31.41 -1.82 5.56
CA ARG A 313 -32.00 -3.07 6.08
C ARG A 313 -33.24 -2.84 6.95
N ASP A 314 -33.25 -1.79 7.77
CA ASP A 314 -34.40 -1.43 8.62
C ASP A 314 -35.65 -1.01 7.81
N ALA A 315 -35.52 -0.66 6.54
CA ALA A 315 -36.63 -0.32 5.64
C ALA A 315 -37.18 -1.54 4.86
N GLN A 316 -36.64 -2.74 5.08
CA GLN A 316 -37.12 -3.95 4.42
C GLN A 316 -38.61 -4.19 4.72
N GLY A 317 -39.41 -4.38 3.68
CA GLY A 317 -40.86 -4.55 3.81
C GLY A 317 -41.64 -3.27 4.14
N ALA A 318 -41.00 -2.09 4.13
CA ALA A 318 -41.66 -0.81 4.36
C ALA A 318 -42.41 -0.25 3.13
N GLU A 319 -42.40 -0.95 1.99
CA GLU A 319 -43.09 -0.57 0.74
C GLU A 319 -42.66 0.80 0.17
N ASN A 320 -41.41 1.23 0.43
CA ASN A 320 -40.89 2.49 -0.11
C ASN A 320 -40.67 2.38 -1.63
N THR A 321 -40.95 3.48 -2.34
CA THR A 321 -40.94 3.55 -3.82
C THR A 321 -40.07 4.68 -4.35
N ARG A 322 -39.40 5.44 -3.47
CA ARG A 322 -38.60 6.61 -3.83
C ARG A 322 -37.32 6.67 -3.02
N LEU A 323 -36.25 7.09 -3.68
CA LEU A 323 -34.99 7.50 -3.06
C LEU A 323 -34.82 9.00 -3.28
N VAL A 324 -34.55 9.74 -2.20
CA VAL A 324 -34.32 11.18 -2.22
C VAL A 324 -32.94 11.44 -1.65
N LEU A 325 -32.07 12.09 -2.43
CA LEU A 325 -30.72 12.47 -1.99
C LEU A 325 -30.67 13.97 -1.71
N PHE A 326 -30.09 14.34 -0.58
CA PHE A 326 -29.81 15.72 -0.21
C PHE A 326 -28.31 15.90 -0.10
N PHE A 327 -27.74 16.73 -0.97
CA PHE A 327 -26.34 17.12 -0.89
C PHE A 327 -26.21 18.35 0.01
N ASN A 328 -25.13 18.40 0.79
CA ASN A 328 -24.86 19.47 1.77
C ASN A 328 -26.00 19.76 2.77
N ALA A 329 -26.73 18.71 3.16
CA ALA A 329 -27.94 18.86 3.96
C ALA A 329 -27.68 19.60 5.29
N GLY A 330 -28.44 20.68 5.53
CA GLY A 330 -28.39 21.44 6.78
C GLY A 330 -27.24 22.43 6.91
N ALA A 331 -26.37 22.57 5.89
CA ALA A 331 -25.30 23.56 5.88
C ALA A 331 -25.71 24.85 5.17
N THR A 332 -25.13 25.98 5.58
CA THR A 332 -25.35 27.32 4.96
C THR A 332 -24.10 27.86 4.27
N ASN A 333 -23.08 27.01 4.11
CA ASN A 333 -21.81 27.33 3.47
C ASN A 333 -21.84 27.11 1.94
N GLY A 334 -22.96 26.65 1.39
CA GLY A 334 -23.11 26.46 -0.05
C GLY A 334 -23.13 27.77 -0.82
N THR A 335 -22.62 27.74 -2.05
CA THR A 335 -22.71 28.84 -3.00
C THR A 335 -23.90 28.64 -3.94
N GLU A 336 -24.30 29.66 -4.71
CA GLU A 336 -25.44 29.56 -5.67
C GLU A 336 -25.24 28.52 -6.80
N THR A 337 -24.13 27.76 -6.81
CA THR A 337 -23.77 26.77 -7.83
C THR A 337 -22.83 25.67 -7.28
N ASP A 338 -23.22 24.96 -6.24
CA ASP A 338 -22.42 23.83 -5.75
C ASP A 338 -22.59 22.63 -6.69
N SER A 339 -21.49 22.18 -7.30
CA SER A 339 -21.50 21.06 -8.25
C SER A 339 -21.05 19.76 -7.59
N TYR A 340 -21.84 18.71 -7.79
CA TYR A 340 -21.58 17.34 -7.34
C TYR A 340 -21.52 16.44 -8.56
N PHE A 341 -20.34 15.87 -8.83
CA PHE A 341 -20.20 14.80 -9.81
C PHE A 341 -20.56 13.49 -9.14
N ILE A 342 -21.52 12.77 -9.69
CA ILE A 342 -22.05 11.51 -9.16
C ILE A 342 -21.94 10.41 -10.18
N ASP A 343 -21.76 9.18 -9.71
CA ASP A 343 -21.63 8.01 -10.56
C ASP A 343 -21.97 6.72 -9.80
N ASP A 344 -22.19 5.62 -10.52
CA ASP A 344 -22.47 4.28 -9.99
C ASP A 344 -23.56 4.27 -8.91
N LEU A 345 -24.70 4.93 -9.16
CA LEU A 345 -25.83 4.91 -8.21
C LEU A 345 -26.47 3.53 -8.25
N ARG A 346 -26.43 2.78 -7.16
CA ARG A 346 -26.95 1.39 -7.13
C ARG A 346 -27.31 0.88 -5.74
N PHE A 347 -28.20 -0.10 -5.68
CA PHE A 347 -28.38 -0.94 -4.50
C PHE A 347 -27.51 -2.19 -4.63
N ILE A 348 -26.72 -2.46 -3.59
CA ILE A 348 -25.84 -3.62 -3.46
C ILE A 348 -26.22 -4.44 -2.22
N PRO A 349 -25.78 -5.70 -2.13
CA PRO A 349 -25.90 -6.47 -0.90
C PRO A 349 -25.27 -5.74 0.27
N PHE A 350 -25.91 -5.80 1.44
CA PHE A 350 -25.29 -5.28 2.65
C PHE A 350 -24.08 -6.13 3.00
N ALA A 351 -22.90 -5.50 3.03
CA ALA A 351 -21.69 -6.14 3.55
C ALA A 351 -21.62 -5.86 5.06
N GLU A 352 -21.77 -6.90 5.88
CA GLU A 352 -21.36 -6.82 7.28
C GLU A 352 -19.83 -6.73 7.31
N GLU A 353 -19.29 -5.63 7.84
CA GLU A 353 -17.84 -5.34 7.85
C GLU A 353 -17.02 -6.47 8.49
N CYS A 354 -17.65 -7.25 9.38
CA CYS A 354 -17.03 -8.38 10.07
C CYS A 354 -17.58 -9.75 9.64
N GLU A 355 -18.36 -9.83 8.55
CA GLU A 355 -18.89 -11.11 8.07
C GLU A 355 -17.75 -12.03 7.65
N GLY A 356 -17.74 -13.25 8.18
CA GLY A 356 -16.72 -14.25 7.86
C GLY A 356 -15.37 -14.04 8.54
N VAL A 357 -15.21 -13.01 9.38
CA VAL A 357 -14.03 -12.87 10.23
C VAL A 357 -14.02 -14.02 11.23
N THR A 358 -12.96 -14.85 11.15
CA THR A 358 -12.76 -15.95 12.10
C THR A 358 -12.06 -15.40 13.34
N PRO A 359 -12.58 -15.65 14.55
CA PRO A 359 -11.93 -15.25 15.79
C PRO A 359 -10.47 -15.72 15.87
N ASP A 360 -9.55 -14.79 16.06
CA ASP A 360 -8.16 -15.06 16.46
C ASP A 360 -8.04 -14.82 17.96
N LEU A 361 -8.02 -15.90 18.75
CA LEU A 361 -7.99 -15.81 20.22
C LEU A 361 -6.70 -15.23 20.78
N SER A 362 -5.66 -15.01 19.95
CA SER A 362 -4.49 -14.21 20.35
C SER A 362 -4.81 -12.72 20.40
N ILE A 363 -5.80 -12.25 19.65
CA ILE A 363 -6.27 -10.86 19.67
C ILE A 363 -7.37 -10.73 20.72
N ILE A 364 -7.17 -9.84 21.68
CA ILE A 364 -8.15 -9.55 22.72
C ILE A 364 -9.22 -8.62 22.17
N SER A 365 -8.78 -7.49 21.60
CA SER A 365 -9.64 -6.50 20.95
C SER A 365 -8.82 -5.64 19.99
N ASP A 366 -9.25 -5.56 18.72
CA ASP A 366 -8.90 -4.49 17.77
C ASP A 366 -9.95 -3.37 17.75
N PHE A 367 -11.05 -3.50 18.50
CA PHE A 367 -12.20 -2.57 18.50
C PHE A 367 -12.95 -2.48 17.17
N GLU A 368 -12.64 -3.35 16.21
CA GLU A 368 -13.43 -3.61 15.02
C GLU A 368 -13.96 -5.05 15.07
N CYS A 369 -13.36 -5.95 14.28
CA CYS A 369 -13.90 -7.27 14.00
C CYS A 369 -13.34 -8.38 14.89
N GLN A 370 -12.21 -8.15 15.57
CA GLN A 370 -11.59 -9.07 16.52
C GLN A 370 -11.85 -8.64 17.97
N GLN A 371 -13.09 -8.64 18.41
CA GLN A 371 -13.49 -8.39 19.81
C GLN A 371 -13.75 -9.71 20.56
N ASN A 372 -12.68 -10.46 20.81
CA ASN A 372 -12.79 -11.83 21.32
C ASN A 372 -13.06 -11.91 22.82
N TYR A 373 -12.78 -10.83 23.56
CA TYR A 373 -13.02 -10.75 25.00
C TYR A 373 -13.66 -9.41 25.38
N GLN A 374 -14.39 -9.43 26.50
CA GLN A 374 -15.09 -8.26 27.02
C GLN A 374 -14.10 -7.30 27.69
N LEU A 375 -14.09 -6.03 27.26
CA LEU A 375 -13.40 -4.93 27.94
C LEU A 375 -14.44 -4.00 28.58
N ASP A 376 -14.70 -4.19 29.87
CA ASP A 376 -15.60 -3.31 30.61
C ASP A 376 -14.99 -1.91 30.75
N ALA A 377 -15.83 -0.88 30.62
CA ALA A 377 -15.45 0.54 30.71
C ALA A 377 -14.49 1.06 29.61
N VAL A 378 -14.38 0.36 28.47
CA VAL A 378 -13.62 0.81 27.29
C VAL A 378 -14.52 0.80 26.05
N PRO A 379 -15.37 1.82 25.84
CA PRO A 379 -16.17 1.91 24.62
C PRO A 379 -15.29 2.09 23.37
N ALA A 380 -15.66 1.44 22.27
CA ALA A 380 -15.13 1.74 20.95
C ALA A 380 -15.64 3.10 20.47
N VAL A 381 -14.74 3.95 19.96
CA VAL A 381 -15.02 5.29 19.42
C VAL A 381 -14.20 5.51 18.15
N ASP A 382 -14.60 6.47 17.31
CA ASP A 382 -13.83 6.87 16.13
C ASP A 382 -12.37 7.18 16.51
N ASN A 383 -11.42 6.67 15.72
CA ASN A 383 -10.00 6.92 15.93
C ASN A 383 -9.70 8.43 15.86
N PRO A 384 -9.27 9.08 16.95
CA PRO A 384 -9.06 10.53 16.98
C PRO A 384 -7.80 10.97 16.22
N ASN A 385 -6.91 10.03 15.86
CA ASN A 385 -5.65 10.32 15.19
C ASN A 385 -5.21 9.13 14.32
N MET A 386 -5.80 9.00 13.12
CA MET A 386 -5.36 7.99 12.15
C MET A 386 -3.97 8.33 11.59
N THR A 387 -2.99 7.45 11.84
CA THR A 387 -1.60 7.59 11.38
C THR A 387 -1.14 6.29 10.73
N ALA A 388 0.04 6.27 10.08
CA ALA A 388 0.59 5.03 9.54
C ALA A 388 0.81 3.92 10.60
N LEU A 389 0.99 4.29 11.88
CA LEU A 389 1.13 3.32 12.97
C LEU A 389 -0.22 2.74 13.42
N ASN A 390 -1.29 3.53 13.35
CA ASN A 390 -2.64 3.11 13.67
C ASN A 390 -3.63 3.73 12.66
N MET A 391 -4.03 2.92 11.68
CA MET A 391 -5.01 3.27 10.63
C MET A 391 -6.40 2.70 10.91
N SER A 392 -6.63 2.12 12.09
CA SER A 392 -7.91 1.56 12.52
C SER A 392 -8.99 2.64 12.52
N ALA A 393 -10.22 2.27 12.17
CA ALA A 393 -11.34 3.20 12.11
C ALA A 393 -11.87 3.49 13.51
N MET A 394 -11.85 2.47 14.38
CA MET A 394 -12.34 2.48 15.74
C MET A 394 -11.19 2.19 16.71
N VAL A 395 -11.26 2.75 17.91
CA VAL A 395 -10.30 2.49 18.99
C VAL A 395 -11.02 2.45 20.33
N GLY A 396 -10.43 1.79 21.32
CA GLY A 396 -10.93 1.81 22.69
C GLY A 396 -10.63 3.13 23.39
N ARG A 397 -11.59 3.66 24.15
CA ARG A 397 -11.40 4.86 24.97
C ARG A 397 -11.52 4.56 26.46
N TYR A 398 -10.40 4.54 27.17
CA TYR A 398 -10.36 4.40 28.63
C TYR A 398 -10.21 5.77 29.31
N VAL A 399 -10.89 5.95 30.44
CA VAL A 399 -10.80 7.18 31.26
C VAL A 399 -10.37 6.77 32.66
N ASP A 400 -9.21 7.25 33.09
CA ASP A 400 -8.79 7.17 34.48
C ASP A 400 -9.42 8.34 35.24
N ASN A 401 -10.31 8.09 36.20
CA ASN A 401 -10.95 9.16 36.96
C ASN A 401 -10.21 9.52 38.26
N GLY A 402 -9.09 8.83 38.56
CA GLY A 402 -8.21 9.03 39.71
C GLY A 402 -8.89 8.85 41.07
N THR A 403 -10.04 8.18 41.14
CA THR A 403 -10.71 7.98 42.43
C THR A 403 -10.04 6.91 43.27
N GLU A 404 -9.30 5.98 42.65
CA GLU A 404 -8.50 4.95 43.33
C GLU A 404 -7.15 4.74 42.62
N PRO A 405 -6.06 4.41 43.35
CA PRO A 405 -4.72 4.27 42.76
C PRO A 405 -4.52 3.11 41.78
N PHE A 406 -5.52 2.25 41.61
CA PHE A 406 -5.44 1.04 40.79
C PHE A 406 -6.75 0.80 40.03
N ASP A 407 -7.28 1.87 39.43
CA ASP A 407 -8.32 1.73 38.42
C ASP A 407 -7.79 0.89 37.26
N SER A 408 -8.60 -0.06 36.78
CA SER A 408 -8.11 -1.13 35.90
C SER A 408 -9.10 -1.56 34.85
N ILE A 409 -8.56 -2.02 33.72
CA ILE A 409 -9.30 -2.83 32.74
C ILE A 409 -9.04 -4.29 33.09
N ILE A 410 -10.11 -5.07 33.28
CA ILE A 410 -10.03 -6.49 33.64
C ILE A 410 -10.58 -7.32 32.48
N ILE A 411 -9.76 -8.24 31.98
CA ILE A 411 -10.12 -9.17 30.92
C ILE A 411 -10.07 -10.59 31.48
N ASN A 412 -11.23 -11.25 31.52
CA ASN A 412 -11.36 -12.63 32.00
C ASN A 412 -11.48 -13.60 30.82
N PHE A 413 -10.54 -14.54 30.72
CA PHE A 413 -10.45 -15.49 29.60
C PHE A 413 -11.36 -16.72 29.79
N GLY A 414 -11.96 -16.90 30.97
CA GLY A 414 -12.83 -18.04 31.29
C GLY A 414 -12.10 -19.38 31.49
N GLY A 415 -10.79 -19.41 31.24
CA GLY A 415 -9.89 -20.55 31.40
C GLY A 415 -8.42 -20.11 31.34
N PRO A 416 -7.47 -21.04 31.51
CA PRO A 416 -6.04 -20.74 31.41
C PRO A 416 -5.69 -20.11 30.06
N ILE A 417 -4.90 -19.05 30.10
CA ILE A 417 -4.32 -18.40 28.92
C ILE A 417 -3.17 -19.28 28.41
N ASP A 418 -3.20 -19.65 27.13
CA ASP A 418 -2.09 -20.38 26.51
C ASP A 418 -1.03 -19.39 26.00
N LEU A 419 0.09 -19.33 26.72
CA LEU A 419 1.22 -18.45 26.42
C LEU A 419 2.38 -19.19 25.72
N SER A 420 2.22 -20.47 25.38
CA SER A 420 3.31 -21.30 24.88
C SER A 420 3.89 -20.80 23.55
N GLU A 421 3.03 -20.27 22.67
CA GLU A 421 3.44 -19.68 21.39
C GLU A 421 3.47 -18.14 21.44
N ASN A 422 2.50 -17.52 22.12
CA ASN A 422 2.29 -16.07 22.15
C ASN A 422 2.30 -15.55 23.60
N ALA A 423 3.49 -15.29 24.13
CA ALA A 423 3.66 -14.81 25.50
C ALA A 423 3.76 -13.27 25.63
N GLN A 424 3.88 -12.54 24.53
CA GLN A 424 4.09 -11.09 24.57
C GLN A 424 2.79 -10.33 24.34
N LEU A 425 2.27 -9.68 25.38
CA LEU A 425 1.14 -8.77 25.23
C LEU A 425 1.61 -7.48 24.53
N ASN A 426 0.89 -7.08 23.49
CA ASN A 426 1.07 -5.85 22.74
C ASN A 426 -0.18 -4.98 22.87
N ILE A 427 0.01 -3.67 22.98
CA ILE A 427 -1.07 -2.68 23.04
C ILE A 427 -0.58 -1.36 22.43
N LYS A 428 -1.35 -0.82 21.48
CA LYS A 428 -1.13 0.56 21.02
C LYS A 428 -1.84 1.52 21.96
N VAL A 429 -1.16 2.58 22.36
CA VAL A 429 -1.71 3.61 23.26
C VAL A 429 -1.44 4.98 22.67
N LEU A 430 -2.47 5.84 22.70
CA LEU A 430 -2.41 7.27 22.45
C LEU A 430 -2.94 8.01 23.69
N SER A 431 -2.13 8.89 24.26
CA SER A 431 -2.52 9.72 25.41
C SER A 431 -1.79 11.05 25.38
N SER A 432 -2.38 12.08 25.99
CA SER A 432 -1.77 13.42 26.13
C SER A 432 -0.84 13.55 27.34
N MET A 433 -0.68 12.48 28.13
CA MET A 433 0.11 12.50 29.36
C MET A 433 1.06 11.31 29.48
N GLN A 434 2.15 11.52 30.23
CA GLN A 434 3.01 10.43 30.66
C GLN A 434 2.44 9.80 31.92
N ALA A 435 2.40 8.47 31.99
CA ALA A 435 1.81 7.75 33.10
C ALA A 435 2.43 6.35 33.25
N PRO A 436 2.53 5.80 34.48
CA PRO A 436 2.87 4.39 34.68
C PRO A 436 1.82 3.49 34.02
N LEU A 437 2.28 2.47 33.30
CA LEU A 437 1.43 1.45 32.69
C LEU A 437 1.85 0.08 33.22
N LEU A 438 0.93 -0.66 33.81
CA LEU A 438 1.19 -1.96 34.41
C LEU A 438 0.25 -3.01 33.80
N ALA A 439 0.84 -4.11 33.32
CA ALA A 439 0.09 -5.30 32.93
C ALA A 439 0.32 -6.41 33.96
N LYS A 440 -0.74 -7.14 34.28
CA LYS A 440 -0.74 -8.19 35.30
C LYS A 440 -1.48 -9.43 34.84
N LEU A 441 -0.88 -10.60 35.02
CA LEU A 441 -1.54 -11.89 34.89
C LEU A 441 -1.82 -12.50 36.26
N GLU A 442 -3.06 -12.96 36.47
CA GLU A 442 -3.48 -13.60 37.72
C GLU A 442 -4.53 -14.70 37.53
N GLY A 443 -4.94 -15.31 38.64
CA GLY A 443 -5.97 -16.38 38.67
C GLY A 443 -5.42 -17.79 38.47
N GLY A 444 -4.10 -17.94 38.31
CA GLY A 444 -3.41 -19.22 38.24
C GLY A 444 -3.06 -19.82 39.60
N THR A 445 -2.12 -20.78 39.59
CA THR A 445 -1.65 -21.46 40.81
C THR A 445 -0.46 -20.78 41.48
N GLY A 446 0.28 -19.96 40.71
CA GLY A 446 1.43 -19.17 41.16
C GLY A 446 1.04 -17.81 41.75
N ALA A 447 2.06 -17.02 42.11
CA ALA A 447 1.89 -15.60 42.41
C ALA A 447 1.58 -14.83 41.11
N PRO A 448 0.83 -13.71 41.15
CA PRO A 448 0.62 -12.91 39.97
C PRO A 448 1.93 -12.43 39.35
N THR A 449 1.99 -12.44 38.01
CA THR A 449 3.11 -11.85 37.27
C THR A 449 2.75 -10.42 36.89
N GLU A 450 3.58 -9.46 37.26
CA GLU A 450 3.36 -8.02 37.09
C GLU A 450 4.52 -7.41 36.31
N ILE A 451 4.24 -6.73 35.20
CA ILE A 451 5.26 -6.10 34.35
C ILE A 451 4.87 -4.63 34.15
N ALA A 452 5.73 -3.73 34.61
CA ALA A 452 5.51 -2.29 34.54
C ALA A 452 6.34 -1.63 33.42
N THR A 453 5.78 -0.63 32.78
CA THR A 453 6.45 0.30 31.88
C THR A 453 5.92 1.73 32.11
N THR A 454 6.37 2.69 31.32
CA THR A 454 5.89 4.07 31.38
C THR A 454 5.44 4.50 30.00
N ILE A 455 4.24 5.06 29.91
CA ILE A 455 3.80 5.81 28.74
C ILE A 455 4.66 7.07 28.67
N ASN A 456 5.59 7.11 27.72
CA ASN A 456 6.60 8.15 27.58
C ASN A 456 6.46 8.96 26.28
N VAL A 457 5.63 8.49 25.35
CA VAL A 457 5.25 9.19 24.13
C VAL A 457 3.85 9.77 24.32
N VAL A 458 3.73 11.08 24.11
CA VAL A 458 2.47 11.84 24.28
C VAL A 458 1.99 12.38 22.93
N ASP A 459 0.67 12.50 22.78
CA ASP A 459 -0.05 12.99 21.60
C ASP A 459 0.23 12.23 20.28
N GLU A 460 0.89 11.07 20.38
CA GLU A 460 1.20 10.17 19.28
C GLU A 460 0.90 8.72 19.68
N TRP A 461 0.51 7.90 18.70
CA TRP A 461 0.36 6.45 18.93
C TRP A 461 1.73 5.84 19.23
N SER A 462 1.79 4.90 20.17
CA SER A 462 2.97 4.09 20.45
C SER A 462 2.59 2.67 20.87
N ASN A 463 3.39 1.68 20.49
CA ASN A 463 3.20 0.29 20.90
C ASN A 463 3.95 0.02 22.20
N TYR A 464 3.26 -0.60 23.16
CA TYR A 464 3.82 -1.03 24.43
C TYR A 464 3.73 -2.55 24.53
N THR A 465 4.79 -3.17 25.04
CA THR A 465 4.92 -4.64 25.07
C THR A 465 5.21 -5.15 26.47
N PHE A 466 4.61 -6.28 26.84
CA PHE A 466 4.83 -6.97 28.12
C PHE A 466 5.12 -8.44 27.85
N ASP A 467 6.32 -8.91 28.21
CA ASP A 467 6.76 -10.28 27.96
C ASP A 467 6.41 -11.20 29.14
N PHE A 468 5.32 -11.95 29.02
CA PHE A 468 4.88 -12.91 30.03
C PHE A 468 5.46 -14.32 29.83
N SER A 469 6.62 -14.45 29.17
CA SER A 469 7.27 -15.77 28.97
C SER A 469 7.54 -16.49 30.30
N SER A 470 7.79 -15.77 31.40
CA SER A 470 7.99 -16.37 32.73
C SER A 470 6.69 -16.88 33.38
N ALA A 471 5.53 -16.57 32.80
CA ALA A 471 4.22 -16.97 33.30
C ALA A 471 3.60 -18.12 32.48
N ILE A 472 4.37 -18.73 31.58
CA ILE A 472 3.97 -19.94 30.86
C ILE A 472 3.66 -21.05 31.87
N ASP A 473 2.60 -21.82 31.62
CA ASP A 473 2.13 -22.92 32.47
C ASP A 473 1.66 -22.58 33.90
N ASP A 474 1.66 -21.30 34.31
CA ASP A 474 1.16 -20.86 35.63
C ASP A 474 -0.36 -21.03 35.81
N GLY A 475 -1.07 -21.20 34.69
CA GLY A 475 -2.52 -21.37 34.65
C GLY A 475 -3.31 -20.08 34.86
N ASN A 476 -2.70 -18.91 34.62
CA ASN A 476 -3.35 -17.60 34.73
C ASN A 476 -4.59 -17.51 33.85
N THR A 477 -5.65 -16.85 34.33
CA THR A 477 -6.96 -16.78 33.66
C THR A 477 -7.46 -15.35 33.46
N VAL A 478 -6.76 -14.36 34.02
CA VAL A 478 -7.16 -12.96 34.01
C VAL A 478 -5.96 -12.10 33.61
N LEU A 479 -6.16 -11.20 32.65
CA LEU A 479 -5.28 -10.06 32.38
C LEU A 479 -5.89 -8.81 33.00
N VAL A 480 -5.05 -8.04 33.71
CA VAL A 480 -5.43 -6.75 34.28
C VAL A 480 -4.46 -5.69 33.77
N LEU A 481 -5.00 -4.60 33.23
CA LEU A 481 -4.25 -3.43 32.79
C LEU A 481 -4.55 -2.26 33.70
N PHE A 482 -3.50 -1.60 34.19
CA PHE A 482 -3.59 -0.39 35.00
C PHE A 482 -2.92 0.75 34.26
N PHE A 483 -3.71 1.75 33.88
CA PHE A 483 -3.20 3.04 33.43
C PHE A 483 -3.02 3.95 34.64
N ASN A 484 -1.97 4.77 34.62
CA ASN A 484 -1.58 5.61 35.76
C ASN A 484 -1.36 4.83 37.07
N ALA A 485 -0.78 3.62 36.95
CA ALA A 485 -0.70 2.67 38.05
C ALA A 485 -0.04 3.25 39.32
N GLY A 486 -0.72 3.10 40.46
CA GLY A 486 -0.25 3.54 41.76
C GLY A 486 -0.40 5.04 42.03
N GLN A 487 -0.96 5.82 41.11
CA GLN A 487 -1.19 7.25 41.28
C GLN A 487 -2.67 7.54 41.59
N SER A 488 -2.92 8.54 42.45
CA SER A 488 -4.29 8.97 42.81
C SER A 488 -4.59 10.39 42.34
N ASP A 489 -4.01 10.77 41.20
CA ASP A 489 -4.07 12.11 40.63
C ASP A 489 -4.82 12.17 39.29
N GLY A 490 -5.35 11.04 38.81
CA GLY A 490 -6.18 10.97 37.61
C GLY A 490 -7.43 11.85 37.68
N THR A 491 -7.95 12.20 36.52
CA THR A 491 -9.08 13.10 36.33
C THR A 491 -9.89 12.66 35.12
N THR A 492 -11.17 13.05 35.02
CA THR A 492 -12.00 12.70 33.85
C THR A 492 -11.49 13.24 32.50
N GLU A 493 -10.45 14.08 32.50
CA GLU A 493 -9.76 14.58 31.31
C GLU A 493 -8.58 13.69 30.89
N ASP A 494 -8.15 12.76 31.75
CA ASP A 494 -7.06 11.82 31.50
C ASP A 494 -7.60 10.61 30.72
N ILE A 495 -7.40 10.68 29.41
CA ILE A 495 -7.91 9.72 28.44
C ILE A 495 -6.75 8.92 27.86
N TYR A 496 -6.94 7.61 27.80
CA TYR A 496 -6.06 6.68 27.11
C TYR A 496 -6.86 6.03 25.98
N PHE A 497 -6.51 6.36 24.74
CA PHE A 497 -7.00 5.63 23.59
C PHE A 497 -6.12 4.40 23.40
N ILE A 498 -6.74 3.23 23.26
CA ILE A 498 -6.06 1.95 23.14
C ILE A 498 -6.53 1.20 21.93
N ASP A 499 -5.64 0.41 21.34
CA ASP A 499 -5.96 -0.37 20.15
C ASP A 499 -5.03 -1.58 20.00
N ASP A 500 -5.38 -2.52 19.12
CA ASP A 500 -4.60 -3.71 18.77
C ASP A 500 -4.12 -4.52 20.00
N LEU A 501 -5.01 -4.69 20.99
CA LEU A 501 -4.68 -5.42 22.22
C LEU A 501 -4.59 -6.91 21.90
N GLN A 502 -3.39 -7.49 21.91
CA GLN A 502 -3.17 -8.88 21.48
C GLN A 502 -1.92 -9.51 22.09
N PHE A 503 -1.90 -10.84 22.19
CA PHE A 503 -0.70 -11.62 22.47
C PHE A 503 0.00 -12.00 21.16
N GLN A 504 1.29 -11.75 21.08
CA GLN A 504 2.15 -12.10 19.96
C GLN A 504 3.30 -12.99 20.43
N ASN A 505 3.98 -13.62 19.47
CA ASN A 505 5.22 -14.32 19.73
C ASN A 505 6.26 -13.32 20.23
N ALA A 506 6.93 -13.64 21.34
CA ALA A 506 7.94 -12.76 21.91
C ALA A 506 9.20 -12.61 21.03
N GLY A 507 9.36 -13.42 19.99
CA GLY A 507 10.49 -13.37 19.05
C GLY A 507 11.80 -13.92 19.61
N CYS A 508 11.75 -14.59 20.76
CA CYS A 508 12.92 -14.95 21.57
C CYS A 508 12.82 -16.40 22.06
N ASN A 509 13.97 -17.00 22.39
CA ASN A 509 14.05 -18.41 22.81
C ASN A 509 13.24 -18.68 24.08
N GLN A 510 12.74 -19.89 24.28
CA GLN A 510 12.03 -20.24 25.51
C GLN A 510 12.98 -20.18 26.72
N ILE A 511 12.46 -19.81 27.89
CA ILE A 511 13.19 -19.96 29.16
C ILE A 511 13.37 -21.46 29.40
N VAL A 512 14.63 -21.90 29.58
CA VAL A 512 14.94 -23.33 29.76
C VAL A 512 15.12 -23.62 31.24
N GLU A 513 14.04 -24.01 31.92
CA GLU A 513 14.11 -24.37 33.35
C GLU A 513 14.38 -25.86 33.60
N ASN A 514 14.21 -26.69 32.58
CA ASN A 514 14.33 -28.14 32.71
C ASN A 514 15.69 -28.65 32.23
N CYS A 515 16.55 -29.00 33.19
CA CYS A 515 17.87 -29.56 32.91
C CYS A 515 17.88 -31.08 32.68
N ASP A 516 16.72 -31.74 32.67
CA ASP A 516 16.63 -33.18 32.40
C ASP A 516 17.09 -33.50 30.97
N GLY A 517 18.21 -34.22 30.86
CA GLY A 517 18.74 -34.69 29.58
C GLY A 517 19.56 -33.66 28.80
N VAL A 518 19.95 -32.54 29.44
CA VAL A 518 20.93 -31.61 28.88
C VAL A 518 22.32 -32.26 28.91
N ASP A 519 22.93 -32.46 27.74
CA ASP A 519 24.30 -32.96 27.62
C ASP A 519 25.31 -31.86 28.00
N GLU A 520 26.40 -32.23 28.67
CA GLU A 520 27.47 -31.31 29.08
C GLU A 520 28.13 -30.64 27.85
N ASP A 521 28.14 -29.31 27.83
CA ASP A 521 28.86 -28.50 26.83
C ASP A 521 30.01 -27.73 27.49
N LEU A 522 31.22 -28.29 27.42
CA LEU A 522 32.43 -27.71 28.03
C LEU A 522 32.87 -26.36 27.42
N SER A 523 32.23 -25.87 26.34
CA SER A 523 32.44 -24.49 25.87
C SER A 523 31.71 -23.46 26.74
N ILE A 524 30.65 -23.88 27.42
CA ILE A 524 29.93 -23.08 28.42
C ILE A 524 30.59 -23.31 29.78
N ILE A 525 31.00 -22.22 30.39
CA ILE A 525 31.64 -22.21 31.71
C ILE A 525 30.58 -22.32 32.79
N ASN A 526 29.61 -21.40 32.77
CA ASN A 526 28.50 -21.33 33.69
C ASN A 526 27.36 -20.47 33.12
N ASP A 527 26.15 -21.02 33.03
CA ASP A 527 24.89 -20.30 32.69
C ASP A 527 23.95 -20.17 33.91
N PHE A 528 24.43 -20.55 35.10
CA PHE A 528 23.69 -20.56 36.37
C PHE A 528 22.40 -21.38 36.40
N ASP A 529 22.07 -22.08 35.32
CA ASP A 529 20.94 -22.98 35.15
C ASP A 529 21.47 -24.41 34.89
N CYS A 530 21.48 -24.85 33.62
CA CYS A 530 21.72 -26.25 33.27
C CYS A 530 23.18 -26.60 32.95
N GLN A 531 24.02 -25.62 32.61
CA GLN A 531 25.43 -25.79 32.27
C GLN A 531 26.30 -25.09 33.32
N GLN A 532 26.70 -25.83 34.37
CA GLN A 532 27.58 -25.33 35.44
C GLN A 532 28.91 -26.10 35.47
N ASN A 533 29.58 -26.11 34.31
CA ASN A 533 30.65 -27.06 34.01
C ASN A 533 31.96 -26.79 34.75
N PHE A 534 32.22 -25.52 35.10
CA PHE A 534 33.40 -25.14 35.86
C PHE A 534 33.02 -24.32 37.11
N PRO A 535 33.37 -24.80 38.32
CA PRO A 535 33.01 -24.11 39.54
C PRO A 535 33.90 -22.89 39.79
N PHE A 536 33.30 -21.83 40.32
CA PHE A 536 34.04 -20.73 40.94
C PHE A 536 34.82 -21.25 42.16
N ALA A 537 36.06 -20.77 42.34
CA ALA A 537 36.91 -21.18 43.45
C ALA A 537 36.28 -20.86 44.82
N ASN A 538 35.54 -19.76 44.89
CA ASN A 538 34.71 -19.37 46.02
C ASN A 538 33.27 -19.16 45.54
N ALA A 539 32.46 -20.22 45.54
CA ALA A 539 31.05 -20.11 45.14
C ALA A 539 30.23 -19.12 45.99
N GLY A 540 30.69 -18.79 47.19
CA GLY A 540 30.07 -17.77 48.04
C GLY A 540 30.25 -16.33 47.55
N ASP A 541 31.21 -16.09 46.65
CA ASP A 541 31.46 -14.77 46.08
C ASP A 541 30.49 -14.46 44.92
N ILE A 542 29.91 -15.51 44.29
CA ILE A 542 28.87 -15.42 43.25
C ILE A 542 27.75 -16.44 43.54
N PRO A 543 26.86 -16.16 44.51
CA PRO A 543 25.65 -16.97 44.69
C PRO A 543 24.75 -16.94 43.45
N THR A 544 24.18 -18.10 43.11
CA THR A 544 23.06 -18.21 42.16
C THR A 544 21.79 -17.63 42.79
N VAL A 545 21.13 -16.72 42.08
CA VAL A 545 19.87 -16.07 42.48
C VAL A 545 18.89 -16.07 41.31
N GLN A 546 17.60 -15.84 41.60
CA GLN A 546 16.60 -15.67 40.54
C GLN A 546 16.99 -14.47 39.66
N ASN A 547 16.88 -14.62 38.34
CA ASN A 547 17.14 -13.54 37.41
C ASN A 547 16.22 -12.33 37.72
N PRO A 548 16.78 -11.17 38.13
CA PRO A 548 15.98 -10.01 38.48
C PRO A 548 15.37 -9.31 37.25
N MET A 549 15.79 -9.67 36.04
CA MET A 549 15.36 -9.04 34.79
C MET A 549 15.41 -10.06 33.65
N VAL A 550 14.35 -10.87 33.52
CA VAL A 550 14.20 -11.79 32.39
C VAL A 550 13.77 -11.00 31.15
N THR A 551 14.60 -11.00 30.12
CA THR A 551 14.37 -10.28 28.85
C THR A 551 14.85 -11.13 27.68
N CYS A 552 14.58 -10.73 26.44
CA CYS A 552 15.14 -11.42 25.27
C CYS A 552 16.68 -11.47 25.25
N ASP A 553 17.35 -10.48 25.84
CA ASP A 553 18.80 -10.45 25.92
C ASP A 553 19.34 -11.44 26.95
N ASN A 554 18.59 -11.73 28.01
CA ASN A 554 18.89 -12.81 28.94
C ASN A 554 17.62 -13.50 29.47
N ARG A 555 17.41 -14.75 29.01
CA ARG A 555 16.24 -15.58 29.32
C ARG A 555 16.51 -16.71 30.31
N SER A 556 17.64 -16.68 31.01
CA SER A 556 17.93 -17.61 32.09
C SER A 556 17.01 -17.36 33.28
N SER A 557 16.61 -18.42 33.99
CA SER A 557 15.79 -18.30 35.20
C SER A 557 16.64 -17.91 36.40
N ASN A 558 17.89 -18.32 36.39
CA ASN A 558 18.85 -18.00 37.43
C ASN A 558 20.10 -17.33 36.84
N VAL A 559 20.75 -16.51 37.66
CA VAL A 559 21.97 -15.78 37.30
C VAL A 559 22.92 -15.77 38.49
N GLY A 560 24.20 -15.49 38.25
CA GLY A 560 25.16 -15.25 39.32
C GLY A 560 25.09 -13.82 39.83
N GLN A 561 25.14 -13.59 41.14
CA GLN A 561 25.21 -12.25 41.73
C GLN A 561 26.57 -12.00 42.38
N TYR A 562 27.31 -11.00 41.91
CA TYR A 562 28.56 -10.53 42.50
C TYR A 562 28.39 -9.15 43.16
N THR A 563 29.08 -8.95 44.28
CA THR A 563 29.17 -7.65 44.98
C THR A 563 30.62 -7.25 45.14
N ASP A 564 30.97 -6.07 44.63
CA ASP A 564 32.22 -5.40 45.00
C ASP A 564 32.01 -4.67 46.34
N ASN A 565 32.88 -4.92 47.32
CA ASN A 565 32.79 -4.27 48.63
C ASN A 565 33.57 -2.94 48.69
N GLY A 566 34.32 -2.61 47.62
CA GLY A 566 35.09 -1.38 47.43
C GLY A 566 36.34 -1.25 48.30
N THR A 567 36.77 -2.31 48.99
CA THR A 567 37.93 -2.25 49.89
C THR A 567 39.25 -2.65 49.24
N ASP A 568 39.24 -3.39 48.14
CA ASP A 568 40.41 -3.73 47.33
C ASP A 568 40.13 -3.45 45.84
N PRO A 569 41.01 -2.68 45.15
CA PRO A 569 40.81 -2.37 43.73
C PRO A 569 40.86 -3.58 42.78
N PHE A 570 41.20 -4.76 43.28
CA PHE A 570 41.25 -6.00 42.50
C PHE A 570 40.51 -7.15 43.21
N ASP A 571 39.42 -6.82 43.90
CA ASP A 571 38.44 -7.83 44.30
C ASP A 571 37.97 -8.61 43.05
N ASN A 572 37.95 -9.93 43.17
CA ASN A 572 37.74 -10.80 42.01
C ASN A 572 36.98 -12.07 42.35
N THR A 573 36.45 -12.68 41.30
CA THR A 573 36.08 -14.08 41.28
C THR A 573 37.00 -14.84 40.33
N LEU A 574 37.25 -16.12 40.61
CA LEU A 574 38.15 -16.97 39.81
C LEU A 574 37.51 -18.31 39.52
N ILE A 575 37.73 -18.79 38.30
CA ILE A 575 37.35 -20.11 37.82
C ILE A 575 38.62 -20.86 37.46
N ASN A 576 38.80 -22.06 38.02
CA ASN A 576 39.96 -22.91 37.77
C ASN A 576 39.57 -24.09 36.88
N PHE A 577 40.18 -24.17 35.70
CA PHE A 577 39.92 -25.23 34.72
C PHE A 577 40.71 -26.52 35.02
N GLY A 578 41.69 -26.46 35.93
CA GLY A 578 42.51 -27.62 36.33
C GLY A 578 43.52 -28.12 35.28
N ALA A 579 43.38 -27.67 34.03
CA ALA A 579 44.27 -27.93 32.91
C ALA A 579 44.38 -26.69 32.02
N PRO A 580 45.36 -26.63 31.09
CA PRO A 580 45.44 -25.54 30.12
C PRO A 580 44.15 -25.41 29.30
N ILE A 581 43.64 -24.19 29.18
CA ILE A 581 42.47 -23.84 28.35
C ILE A 581 42.90 -23.95 26.88
N ASP A 582 42.13 -24.69 26.07
CA ASP A 582 42.37 -24.78 24.63
C ASP A 582 41.71 -23.60 23.89
N LEU A 583 42.53 -22.61 23.54
CA LEU A 583 42.10 -21.41 22.83
C LEU A 583 42.41 -21.48 21.31
N SER A 584 42.63 -22.68 20.75
CA SER A 584 42.93 -22.82 19.32
C SER A 584 41.73 -22.57 18.41
N VAL A 585 40.51 -22.70 18.94
CA VAL A 585 39.24 -22.47 18.22
C VAL A 585 38.35 -21.50 18.98
N ASN A 586 38.02 -21.80 20.24
CA ASN A 586 37.14 -20.98 21.07
C ASN A 586 37.97 -20.01 21.91
N ASN A 587 38.26 -18.83 21.37
CA ASN A 587 39.18 -17.86 21.95
C ASN A 587 38.55 -16.51 22.31
N GLN A 588 37.24 -16.35 22.08
CA GLN A 588 36.47 -15.22 22.55
C GLN A 588 35.79 -15.62 23.86
N PHE A 589 36.17 -15.01 24.98
CA PHE A 589 35.42 -15.16 26.22
C PHE A 589 34.24 -14.20 26.20
N LYS A 590 33.04 -14.71 26.46
CA LYS A 590 31.82 -13.93 26.55
C LYS A 590 31.14 -14.10 27.89
N ILE A 591 30.49 -13.02 28.32
CA ILE A 591 29.73 -12.93 29.57
C ILE A 591 28.63 -11.89 29.42
N LYS A 592 27.42 -12.20 29.86
CA LYS A 592 26.35 -11.22 30.01
C LYS A 592 26.43 -10.59 31.38
N VAL A 593 26.27 -9.28 31.45
CA VAL A 593 26.30 -8.50 32.70
C VAL A 593 25.12 -7.55 32.75
N LEU A 594 24.39 -7.57 33.86
CA LEU A 594 23.40 -6.58 34.26
C LEU A 594 23.93 -5.87 35.51
N SER A 595 24.02 -4.55 35.47
CA SER A 595 24.54 -3.76 36.59
C SER A 595 23.75 -2.48 36.80
N THR A 596 23.71 -2.03 38.06
CA THR A 596 23.18 -0.72 38.45
C THR A 596 24.25 0.38 38.42
N GLU A 597 25.53 0.02 38.31
CA GLU A 597 26.65 0.94 38.38
C GLU A 597 27.57 0.83 37.15
N ALA A 598 28.13 1.98 36.74
CA ALA A 598 29.09 2.03 35.64
C ALA A 598 30.50 1.81 36.17
N GLY A 599 31.35 1.12 35.42
CA GLY A 599 32.72 0.88 35.84
C GLY A 599 33.48 -0.09 34.95
N PRO A 600 34.80 -0.19 35.12
CA PRO A 600 35.63 -1.10 34.35
C PRO A 600 35.39 -2.56 34.74
N ILE A 601 35.30 -3.43 33.74
CA ILE A 601 35.30 -4.89 33.89
C ILE A 601 36.58 -5.46 33.27
N LEU A 602 37.28 -6.33 34.00
CA LEU A 602 38.52 -6.96 33.54
C LEU A 602 38.35 -8.48 33.52
N ALA A 603 38.60 -9.07 32.36
CA ALA A 603 38.81 -10.51 32.22
C ALA A 603 40.31 -10.81 32.10
N LYS A 604 40.79 -11.77 32.88
CA LYS A 604 42.21 -12.13 32.95
C LYS A 604 42.42 -13.64 32.89
N LEU A 605 43.42 -14.06 32.12
CA LEU A 605 43.90 -15.45 32.11
C LEU A 605 45.16 -15.61 32.96
N GLU A 606 45.19 -16.61 33.85
CA GLU A 606 46.31 -16.93 34.76
C GLU A 606 46.76 -18.40 34.65
N GLY A 607 47.79 -18.80 35.41
CA GLY A 607 48.37 -20.17 35.42
C GLY A 607 49.42 -20.46 34.34
N GLY A 608 49.51 -19.57 33.34
CA GLY A 608 50.50 -19.57 32.26
C GLY A 608 51.11 -18.18 32.07
N THR A 609 51.32 -17.76 30.81
CA THR A 609 51.66 -16.35 30.50
C THR A 609 50.41 -15.48 30.66
N PRO A 610 50.37 -14.51 31.60
CA PRO A 610 49.15 -13.76 31.86
C PRO A 610 48.72 -12.86 30.70
N VAL A 611 47.40 -12.75 30.50
CA VAL A 611 46.77 -11.84 29.54
C VAL A 611 45.58 -11.17 30.23
N GLU A 612 45.47 -9.84 30.09
CA GLU A 612 44.49 -8.98 30.76
C GLU A 612 43.79 -8.12 29.71
N ILE A 613 42.45 -8.11 29.71
CA ILE A 613 41.64 -7.35 28.75
C ILE A 613 40.53 -6.61 29.50
N PHE A 614 40.51 -5.29 29.35
CA PHE A 614 39.51 -4.41 29.94
C PHE A 614 38.35 -4.14 28.97
N ALA A 615 37.16 -3.96 29.53
CA ALA A 615 36.02 -3.30 28.93
C ALA A 615 35.36 -2.37 29.97
N ASP A 616 34.37 -1.58 29.56
CA ASP A 616 33.67 -0.64 30.43
C ASP A 616 32.17 -0.94 30.44
N ILE A 617 31.57 -1.03 31.63
CA ILE A 617 30.13 -1.09 31.81
C ILE A 617 29.57 0.32 31.72
N THR A 618 28.82 0.60 30.65
CA THR A 618 28.24 1.93 30.39
C THR A 618 26.71 1.95 30.31
N VAL A 619 26.09 0.79 30.12
CA VAL A 619 24.63 0.64 30.07
C VAL A 619 24.18 0.05 31.40
N LEU A 620 23.22 0.70 32.05
CA LEU A 620 22.75 0.36 33.39
C LEU A 620 21.32 -0.17 33.32
N ASN A 621 20.99 -1.12 34.20
CA ASN A 621 19.67 -1.75 34.29
C ASN A 621 19.21 -2.42 33.00
N GLU A 622 20.16 -2.89 32.18
CA GLU A 622 19.91 -3.70 30.99
C GLU A 622 21.00 -4.79 30.91
N TRP A 623 20.69 -5.91 30.28
CA TRP A 623 21.67 -6.97 30.02
C TRP A 623 22.57 -6.60 28.84
N VAL A 624 23.88 -6.66 29.03
CA VAL A 624 24.86 -6.44 27.97
C VAL A 624 25.82 -7.63 27.88
N GLU A 625 26.05 -8.14 26.67
CA GLU A 625 27.07 -9.16 26.40
C GLU A 625 28.44 -8.50 26.14
N TYR A 626 29.42 -8.83 26.98
CA TYR A 626 30.81 -8.41 26.85
C TYR A 626 31.62 -9.52 26.18
N THR A 627 32.55 -9.12 25.30
CA THR A 627 33.45 -10.04 24.59
C THR A 627 34.90 -9.64 24.84
N PHE A 628 35.71 -10.61 25.26
CA PHE A 628 37.14 -10.45 25.52
C PHE A 628 37.94 -11.37 24.58
N ASP A 629 38.76 -10.78 23.72
CA ASP A 629 39.52 -11.49 22.67
C ASP A 629 40.84 -12.07 23.22
N PHE A 630 40.83 -13.35 23.57
CA PHE A 630 42.01 -14.09 24.02
C PHE A 630 42.72 -14.85 22.89
N SER A 631 42.50 -14.51 21.61
CA SER A 631 43.21 -15.15 20.48
C SER A 631 44.73 -15.08 20.60
N GLY A 632 45.26 -13.98 21.15
CA GLY A 632 46.69 -13.82 21.42
C GLY A 632 47.24 -14.69 22.56
N ALA A 633 46.39 -15.42 23.28
CA ALA A 633 46.76 -16.30 24.38
C ALA A 633 46.88 -17.79 24.00
N GLU A 634 46.69 -18.13 22.71
CA GLU A 634 46.82 -19.51 22.24
C GLU A 634 48.20 -20.11 22.61
N GLY A 635 48.19 -21.25 23.32
CA GLY A 635 49.41 -21.95 23.73
C GLY A 635 50.16 -21.35 24.92
N ASN A 636 49.62 -20.30 25.57
CA ASN A 636 50.26 -19.68 26.75
C ASN A 636 50.19 -20.53 28.03
N GLY A 637 49.43 -21.63 28.01
CA GLY A 637 49.32 -22.57 29.13
C GLY A 637 48.46 -22.06 30.29
N ASN A 638 47.57 -21.09 30.06
CA ASN A 638 46.69 -20.55 31.09
C ASN A 638 45.69 -21.61 31.57
N THR A 639 45.43 -21.67 32.88
CA THR A 639 44.57 -22.67 33.53
C THR A 639 43.43 -22.06 34.36
N ALA A 640 43.33 -20.73 34.40
CA ALA A 640 42.32 -20.03 35.19
C ALA A 640 41.83 -18.77 34.46
N LEU A 641 40.54 -18.47 34.63
CA LEU A 641 39.90 -17.22 34.26
C LEU A 641 39.58 -16.44 35.54
N VAL A 642 39.94 -15.16 35.58
CA VAL A 642 39.71 -14.26 36.71
C VAL A 642 38.91 -13.07 36.21
N LEU A 643 37.82 -12.75 36.90
CA LEU A 643 36.93 -11.64 36.56
C LEU A 643 36.96 -10.62 37.70
N PHE A 644 37.12 -9.37 37.32
CA PHE A 644 37.09 -8.22 38.23
C PHE A 644 35.99 -7.28 37.75
N PHE A 645 35.06 -6.98 38.64
CA PHE A 645 34.04 -5.95 38.43
C PHE A 645 34.48 -4.70 39.18
N ASN A 646 34.30 -3.52 38.58
CA ASN A 646 34.85 -2.25 39.07
C ASN A 646 36.38 -2.26 39.23
N ALA A 647 37.08 -2.91 38.30
CA ALA A 647 38.51 -3.13 38.39
C ALA A 647 39.31 -1.81 38.51
N THR A 648 40.33 -1.79 39.37
CA THR A 648 41.21 -0.64 39.66
C THR A 648 40.60 0.48 40.52
N GLU A 649 39.29 0.46 40.74
CA GLU A 649 38.59 1.48 41.53
C GLU A 649 38.44 1.05 43.01
N THR A 650 38.30 2.02 43.92
CA THR A 650 38.14 1.74 45.37
C THR A 650 36.95 2.50 45.95
N ASP A 651 35.90 2.60 45.15
CA ASP A 651 34.67 3.33 45.46
C ASP A 651 33.43 2.43 45.53
N GLY A 652 33.62 1.12 45.33
CA GLY A 652 32.58 0.10 45.41
C GLY A 652 31.84 0.11 46.75
N THR A 653 30.58 -0.30 46.74
CA THR A 653 29.75 -0.47 47.93
C THR A 653 28.99 -1.80 47.86
N PRO A 654 28.56 -2.38 49.01
CA PRO A 654 27.71 -3.57 49.00
C PRO A 654 26.33 -3.38 48.33
N GLN A 655 26.01 -2.18 47.85
CA GLN A 655 24.82 -1.90 47.04
C GLN A 655 25.11 -2.05 45.54
N ASP A 656 26.38 -2.11 45.14
CA ASP A 656 26.81 -2.22 43.76
C ASP A 656 26.72 -3.69 43.35
N LEU A 657 25.66 -3.98 42.59
CA LEU A 657 25.30 -5.34 42.22
C LEU A 657 25.67 -5.57 40.75
N TYR A 658 26.37 -6.67 40.52
CA TYR A 658 26.69 -7.17 39.19
C TYR A 658 26.07 -8.55 39.04
N TYR A 659 25.04 -8.66 38.21
CA TYR A 659 24.46 -9.94 37.83
C TYR A 659 25.15 -10.44 36.57
N ILE A 660 25.59 -11.68 36.57
CA ILE A 660 26.36 -12.27 35.48
C ILE A 660 25.75 -13.58 35.00
N ASP A 661 25.90 -13.85 33.71
CA ASP A 661 25.35 -15.04 33.10
C ASP A 661 26.02 -15.41 31.78
N ASP A 662 25.71 -16.59 31.24
CA ASP A 662 26.15 -17.12 29.95
C ASP A 662 27.68 -17.04 29.74
N LEU A 663 28.45 -17.38 30.77
CA LEU A 663 29.91 -17.37 30.71
C LEU A 663 30.36 -18.49 29.78
N ARG A 664 31.04 -18.16 28.67
CA ARG A 664 31.45 -19.16 27.68
C ARG A 664 32.65 -18.74 26.85
N PHE A 665 33.33 -19.72 26.26
CA PHE A 665 34.27 -19.49 25.18
C PHE A 665 33.66 -19.88 23.84
N GLU A 666 33.71 -18.97 22.87
CA GLU A 666 33.24 -19.23 21.51
C GLU A 666 34.30 -18.90 20.46
N ALA A 667 34.08 -19.41 19.26
CA ALA A 667 34.91 -19.10 18.11
C ALA A 667 34.71 -17.63 17.67
N GLN A 668 35.75 -17.06 17.06
CA GLN A 668 35.75 -15.71 16.49
C GLN A 668 34.72 -15.54 15.37
#